data_AF-A0A8T3UCT2-F1
#
_entry.id   AF-A0A8T3UCT2-F1
#
_cell.length_a   1.000
_cell.length_b   1.000
_cell.length_c   1.000
_cell.angle_alpha   90.00
_cell.angle_beta   90.00
_cell.angle_gamma   90.00
#
_symmetry.space_group_name_H-M   'P 1'
#
loop_
_entity.id
_entity.type
_entity.pdbx_description
1 polymer ?
#
loop_
_entity_poly.entity_id
_entity_poly.type
_entity_poly.pdbx_seq_one_letter_code
_entity_poly.pdbx_strand_id
1 'polypeptide(L)'
;MRDLIIMRGCPGCGKSTAIKESGLKDYVLSPDDIRLMLRAPEINEDGEHRISQQDNALVFEMLDTMLVNRMKNGSPTIIDATHCSSGKWHTKQINRYRDLAKEYKYRLFYWEPEREDVEVYVERNKYRDELNRVPENVIRNMYHNWETINLPKDFTKLDTLAFRDDFNNLIKDIADTYDQVIIVGDIHGCNTALHELINQYDIKNEKNLYIFVGDYFDRGIENLEVLDTLFDIIDQKNVVLLEGNHELHWADWAFDRDEDRDDNGMIRFKETTLKQWQTKYISEKDLKKQLRVLYRKMLPAYFFKFLGKEYIVTHAGLGCLPRQNMAAWQYINGHGGYEFEVTQAYESRANYTNYPIQVFGHRRALTSKHSIALEGQVEFGGFLKYLVINKDGYEVYQIKNEVYNKDYLKTENELSKYLKGDYIATLDEEVNAIANSRHIIAKKLPDNLMSLNFNKGVFYHAIWNDLTIKARGLFVDQTTGAVKARSYNKFFNFGERGDEQEEFDNLVYPVHISRKENGFLGIISWDEEHQKIIFASKSTTQGNFVPMIKDIWDCCLEHNRNLIIDLCKKYNASAVFEVCHPSDNTHMIDYEGEKHLFLLDFIPNQLHLDGINVDIKFSNKLCKEFINNYKPEKDSLMACTLNIKASSRDQLEHYIKSIFMAEPKTEGFVITDATGKMYKQKFPYYLVWKRRRYYLNCIRSGKELPDGLTKEDLDFINFIKDKNFNTIIEARKAYLERK
;
A
#
# COMPACT_ATOMS: atom_id res chain seq x y z
N MET A 1 -12.16 -12.20 16.06
CA MET A 1 -11.83 -10.99 15.28
C MET A 1 -12.95 -9.96 15.34
N ARG A 2 -14.23 -10.35 15.18
CA ARG A 2 -15.38 -9.44 15.36
C ARG A 2 -16.30 -9.93 16.47
N ASP A 3 -16.01 -9.51 17.71
CA ASP A 3 -16.72 -9.95 18.91
C ASP A 3 -17.31 -8.76 19.66
N LEU A 4 -18.59 -8.88 20.02
CA LEU A 4 -19.29 -7.94 20.88
C LEU A 4 -19.61 -8.66 22.18
N ILE A 5 -18.99 -8.24 23.28
CA ILE A 5 -19.28 -8.75 24.62
C ILE A 5 -20.15 -7.72 25.33
N ILE A 6 -21.29 -8.13 25.85
CA ILE A 6 -22.07 -7.30 26.77
C ILE A 6 -21.86 -7.77 28.21
N MET A 7 -21.62 -6.82 29.11
CA MET A 7 -21.53 -7.10 30.54
C MET A 7 -22.93 -7.22 31.12
N ARG A 8 -23.18 -8.09 32.10
CA ARG A 8 -24.53 -8.22 32.68
C ARG A 8 -24.49 -8.43 34.18
N GLY A 9 -25.34 -7.69 34.89
CA GLY A 9 -25.49 -7.77 36.35
C GLY A 9 -25.74 -6.41 37.00
N CYS A 10 -26.26 -6.43 38.22
CA CYS A 10 -26.57 -5.22 38.98
C CYS A 10 -25.29 -4.47 39.46
N PRO A 11 -25.39 -3.21 39.90
CA PRO A 11 -24.27 -2.50 40.51
C PRO A 11 -23.77 -3.23 41.78
N GLY A 12 -22.45 -3.31 41.97
CA GLY A 12 -21.83 -4.03 43.09
C GLY A 12 -21.49 -5.52 42.82
N CYS A 13 -21.90 -6.09 41.68
CA CYS A 13 -21.62 -7.50 41.36
C CYS A 13 -20.22 -7.79 40.80
N GLY A 14 -19.35 -6.78 40.64
CA GLY A 14 -17.94 -6.99 40.23
C GLY A 14 -17.63 -6.86 38.73
N LYS A 15 -18.56 -6.38 37.88
CA LYS A 15 -18.31 -6.17 36.43
C LYS A 15 -17.05 -5.35 36.12
N SER A 16 -16.95 -4.16 36.73
CA SER A 16 -15.82 -3.26 36.50
C SER A 16 -14.51 -3.84 37.05
N THR A 17 -14.58 -4.67 38.10
CA THR A 17 -13.44 -5.43 38.61
C THR A 17 -12.98 -6.47 37.58
N ALA A 18 -13.90 -7.25 37.02
CA ALA A 18 -13.58 -8.25 35.98
C ALA A 18 -12.97 -7.61 34.72
N ILE A 19 -13.47 -6.46 34.28
CA ILE A 19 -12.88 -5.69 33.19
C ILE A 19 -11.44 -5.29 33.53
N LYS A 20 -11.20 -4.78 34.74
CA LYS A 20 -9.86 -4.36 35.18
C LYS A 20 -8.89 -5.54 35.25
N GLU A 21 -9.32 -6.67 35.80
CA GLU A 21 -8.52 -7.88 35.95
C GLU A 21 -8.21 -8.57 34.61
N SER A 22 -9.13 -8.50 33.63
CA SER A 22 -8.90 -9.05 32.29
C SER A 22 -7.89 -8.26 31.45
N GLY A 23 -7.56 -7.01 31.83
CA GLY A 23 -6.73 -6.12 31.02
C GLY A 23 -7.42 -5.59 29.75
N LEU A 24 -8.74 -5.72 29.62
CA LEU A 24 -9.49 -5.37 28.40
C LEU A 24 -10.12 -3.96 28.43
N LYS A 25 -9.64 -3.08 29.31
CA LYS A 25 -10.21 -1.74 29.49
C LYS A 25 -10.27 -0.92 28.19
N ASP A 26 -9.27 -1.04 27.33
CA ASP A 26 -9.18 -0.29 26.06
C ASP A 26 -10.29 -0.68 25.05
N TYR A 27 -10.94 -1.83 25.25
CA TYR A 27 -12.01 -2.35 24.40
C TYR A 27 -13.41 -1.98 24.91
N VAL A 28 -13.52 -1.25 26.02
CA VAL A 28 -14.81 -0.96 26.67
C VAL A 28 -15.45 0.30 26.10
N LEU A 29 -16.77 0.28 25.96
CA LEU A 29 -17.65 1.45 25.89
C LEU A 29 -18.55 1.44 27.13
N SER A 30 -18.42 2.46 27.97
CA SER A 30 -19.17 2.61 29.21
C SER A 30 -20.10 3.82 29.14
N PRO A 31 -21.42 3.66 29.32
CA PRO A 31 -22.34 4.79 29.43
C PRO A 31 -22.03 5.70 30.63
N ASP A 32 -21.45 5.17 31.70
CA ASP A 32 -21.08 5.97 32.89
C ASP A 32 -19.86 6.84 32.59
N ASP A 33 -18.87 6.33 31.84
CA ASP A 33 -17.73 7.14 31.38
C ASP A 33 -18.18 8.25 30.41
N ILE A 34 -19.12 7.95 29.51
CA ILE A 34 -19.72 8.94 28.60
C ILE A 34 -20.46 10.03 29.39
N ARG A 35 -21.21 9.68 30.44
CA ARG A 35 -21.86 10.68 31.31
C ARG A 35 -20.85 11.62 31.94
N LEU A 36 -19.74 11.09 32.46
CA LEU A 36 -18.69 11.88 33.10
C LEU A 36 -17.89 12.75 32.11
N MET A 37 -17.78 12.33 30.85
CA MET A 37 -17.22 13.17 29.79
C MET A 37 -18.15 14.32 29.39
N LEU A 38 -19.47 14.11 29.45
CA LEU A 38 -20.47 15.13 29.09
C LEU A 38 -20.72 16.13 30.22
N ARG A 39 -20.73 15.67 31.46
CA ARG A 39 -21.09 16.49 32.62
C ARG A 39 -20.26 16.15 33.84
N ALA A 40 -19.87 17.17 34.59
CA ALA A 40 -19.24 17.01 35.88
C ALA A 40 -20.19 16.29 36.87
N PRO A 41 -19.64 15.60 37.89
CA PRO A 41 -20.44 15.05 38.99
C PRO A 41 -21.37 16.08 39.64
N GLU A 42 -22.58 15.65 40.00
CA GLU A 42 -23.57 16.45 40.72
C GLU A 42 -23.57 16.07 42.22
N ILE A 43 -24.04 16.96 43.08
CA ILE A 43 -24.21 16.70 44.52
C ILE A 43 -25.69 16.49 44.80
N ASN A 44 -26.07 15.41 45.49
CA ASN A 44 -27.45 15.16 45.88
C ASN A 44 -27.85 15.91 47.17
N GLU A 45 -29.10 15.73 47.61
CA GLU A 45 -29.65 16.35 48.83
C GLU A 45 -28.87 16.01 50.11
N ASP A 46 -28.17 14.87 50.12
CA ASP A 46 -27.36 14.38 51.23
C ASP A 46 -25.91 14.89 51.21
N GLY A 47 -25.52 15.68 50.19
CA GLY A 47 -24.15 16.17 50.02
C GLY A 47 -23.20 15.20 49.31
N GLU A 48 -23.70 14.09 48.77
CA GLU A 48 -22.91 13.07 48.08
C GLU A 48 -22.77 13.35 46.58
N HIS A 49 -21.57 13.14 46.05
CA HIS A 49 -21.26 13.16 44.62
C HIS A 49 -21.90 11.98 43.87
N ARG A 50 -22.58 12.26 42.76
CA ARG A 50 -23.22 11.26 41.89
C ARG A 50 -23.04 11.57 40.40
N ILE A 51 -23.10 10.52 39.58
CA ILE A 51 -23.14 10.65 38.12
C ILE A 51 -24.54 11.13 37.70
N SER A 52 -24.59 12.29 37.05
CA SER A 52 -25.84 12.88 36.53
C SER A 52 -26.54 11.96 35.54
N GLN A 53 -27.87 11.87 35.64
CA GLN A 53 -28.72 11.08 34.74
C GLN A 53 -29.51 11.97 33.75
N GLN A 54 -29.28 13.28 33.74
CA GLN A 54 -30.06 14.23 32.94
C GLN A 54 -29.87 14.04 31.43
N ASP A 55 -28.65 13.74 31.00
CA ASP A 55 -28.28 13.63 29.57
C ASP A 55 -28.40 12.21 29.02
N ASN A 56 -29.21 11.35 29.65
CA ASN A 56 -29.30 9.92 29.31
C ASN A 56 -29.61 9.64 27.83
N ALA A 57 -30.49 10.43 27.19
CA ALA A 57 -30.80 10.24 25.77
C ALA A 57 -29.55 10.44 24.88
N LEU A 58 -28.82 11.54 25.11
CA LEU A 58 -27.60 11.88 24.39
C LEU A 58 -26.48 10.86 24.65
N VAL A 59 -26.34 10.39 25.89
CA VAL A 59 -25.36 9.35 26.26
C VAL A 59 -25.55 8.08 25.44
N PHE A 60 -26.79 7.59 25.30
CA PHE A 60 -27.06 6.38 24.54
C PHE A 60 -26.97 6.60 23.02
N GLU A 61 -27.27 7.81 22.53
CA GLU A 61 -27.03 8.19 21.13
C GLU A 61 -25.52 8.18 20.80
N MET A 62 -24.69 8.77 21.66
CA MET A 62 -23.24 8.75 21.52
C MET A 62 -22.68 7.32 21.64
N LEU A 63 -23.17 6.53 22.60
CA LEU A 63 -22.79 5.13 22.74
C LEU A 63 -23.07 4.34 21.47
N ASP A 64 -24.26 4.50 20.87
CA ASP A 64 -24.62 3.83 19.61
C ASP A 64 -23.73 4.29 18.47
N THR A 65 -23.43 5.59 18.38
CA THR A 65 -22.52 6.15 17.37
C THR A 65 -21.10 5.58 17.50
N MET A 66 -20.57 5.53 18.72
CA MET A 66 -19.24 4.95 19.01
C MET A 66 -19.21 3.45 18.71
N LEU A 67 -20.27 2.72 19.07
CA LEU A 67 -20.41 1.30 18.80
C LEU A 67 -20.43 1.03 17.29
N VAL A 68 -21.26 1.76 16.53
CA VAL A 68 -21.31 1.65 15.07
C VAL A 68 -19.94 1.94 14.46
N ASN A 69 -19.22 2.95 14.92
CA ASN A 69 -17.88 3.26 14.41
C ASN A 69 -16.85 2.15 14.72
N ARG A 70 -16.88 1.56 15.92
CA ARG A 70 -16.05 0.38 16.25
C ARG A 70 -16.43 -0.82 15.39
N MET A 71 -17.73 -1.04 15.18
CA MET A 71 -18.25 -2.16 14.40
C MET A 71 -17.90 -2.06 12.92
N LYS A 72 -18.02 -0.88 12.31
CA LYS A 72 -17.56 -0.57 10.94
C LYS A 72 -16.10 -0.97 10.71
N ASN A 73 -15.24 -0.67 11.68
CA ASN A 73 -13.81 -1.01 11.61
C ASN A 73 -13.49 -2.46 12.04
N GLY A 74 -14.49 -3.24 12.46
CA GLY A 74 -14.28 -4.59 12.95
C GLY A 74 -13.50 -4.68 14.27
N SER A 75 -13.59 -3.66 15.13
CA SER A 75 -12.93 -3.63 16.45
C SER A 75 -13.67 -4.49 17.48
N PRO A 76 -13.01 -5.47 18.13
CA PRO A 76 -13.57 -6.16 19.29
C PRO A 76 -14.03 -5.15 20.34
N THR A 77 -15.24 -5.32 20.88
CA THR A 77 -15.86 -4.31 21.74
C THR A 77 -16.56 -4.96 22.92
N ILE A 78 -16.41 -4.35 24.10
CA ILE A 78 -17.13 -4.67 25.33
C ILE A 78 -18.07 -3.51 25.64
N ILE A 79 -19.34 -3.77 25.92
CA ILE A 79 -20.28 -2.76 26.43
C ILE A 79 -20.43 -2.96 27.94
N ASP A 80 -19.86 -2.05 28.72
CA ASP A 80 -20.01 -2.04 30.18
C ASP A 80 -21.28 -1.30 30.58
N ALA A 81 -22.41 -2.00 30.48
CA ALA A 81 -23.67 -1.56 31.05
C ALA A 81 -24.27 -2.70 31.88
N THR A 82 -25.28 -2.42 32.69
CA THR A 82 -25.88 -3.44 33.55
C THR A 82 -26.67 -4.49 32.77
N HIS A 83 -27.28 -4.09 31.65
CA HIS A 83 -28.20 -4.90 30.84
C HIS A 83 -29.32 -5.57 31.67
N CYS A 84 -29.67 -4.96 32.81
CA CYS A 84 -30.69 -5.40 33.78
C CYS A 84 -31.83 -4.37 33.92
N SER A 85 -32.08 -3.59 32.86
CA SER A 85 -33.22 -2.65 32.79
C SER A 85 -34.56 -3.39 32.64
N SER A 86 -35.67 -2.66 32.68
CA SER A 86 -37.00 -3.25 32.46
C SER A 86 -37.10 -3.97 31.12
N GLY A 87 -38.00 -4.97 31.03
CA GLY A 87 -38.12 -5.87 29.87
C GLY A 87 -38.24 -5.17 28.52
N LYS A 88 -38.99 -4.05 28.44
CA LYS A 88 -39.15 -3.28 27.19
C LYS A 88 -37.83 -2.66 26.73
N TRP A 89 -37.11 -2.00 27.63
CA TRP A 89 -35.84 -1.34 27.32
C TRP A 89 -34.73 -2.35 27.05
N HIS A 90 -34.70 -3.43 27.83
CA HIS A 90 -33.77 -4.54 27.62
C HIS A 90 -33.95 -5.13 26.21
N THR A 91 -35.19 -5.47 25.83
CA THR A 91 -35.50 -6.02 24.50
C THR A 91 -35.07 -5.07 23.38
N LYS A 92 -35.31 -3.76 23.52
CA LYS A 92 -34.89 -2.76 22.52
C LYS A 92 -33.37 -2.72 22.34
N GLN A 93 -32.61 -2.64 23.44
CA GLN A 93 -31.14 -2.59 23.41
C GLN A 93 -30.55 -3.88 22.83
N ILE A 94 -31.01 -5.04 23.29
CA ILE A 94 -30.53 -6.33 22.80
C ILE A 94 -30.82 -6.52 21.30
N ASN A 95 -32.01 -6.15 20.83
CA ASN A 95 -32.30 -6.23 19.39
C ASN A 95 -31.42 -5.28 18.57
N ARG A 96 -31.13 -4.06 19.07
CA ARG A 96 -30.19 -3.16 18.40
C ARG A 96 -28.81 -3.80 18.23
N TYR A 97 -28.28 -4.44 19.26
CA TYR A 97 -26.99 -5.16 19.16
C TYR A 97 -27.05 -6.32 18.16
N ARG A 98 -28.17 -7.06 18.11
CA ARG A 98 -28.35 -8.16 17.16
C ARG A 98 -28.42 -7.68 15.72
N ASP A 99 -29.07 -6.55 15.46
CA ASP A 99 -29.16 -5.96 14.13
C ASP A 99 -27.80 -5.47 13.65
N LEU A 100 -27.08 -4.73 14.50
CA LEU A 100 -25.70 -4.32 14.22
C LEU A 100 -24.77 -5.53 14.02
N ALA A 101 -24.94 -6.60 14.79
CA ALA A 101 -24.11 -7.79 14.64
C ALA A 101 -24.33 -8.51 13.31
N LYS A 102 -25.59 -8.58 12.82
CA LYS A 102 -25.90 -9.13 11.50
C LYS A 102 -25.39 -8.26 10.36
N GLU A 103 -25.30 -6.96 10.60
CA GLU A 103 -24.87 -5.95 9.64
C GLU A 103 -23.35 -5.92 9.50
N TYR A 104 -22.61 -5.92 10.62
CA TYR A 104 -21.15 -5.80 10.67
C TYR A 104 -20.43 -7.13 10.95
N LYS A 105 -21.15 -8.25 10.95
CA LYS A 105 -20.61 -9.61 11.10
C LYS A 105 -19.96 -9.87 12.46
N TYR A 106 -20.64 -9.46 13.53
CA TYR A 106 -20.18 -9.69 14.90
C TYR A 106 -20.80 -10.95 15.51
N ARG A 107 -19.99 -11.64 16.31
CA ARG A 107 -20.45 -12.68 17.23
C ARG A 107 -20.89 -12.02 18.53
N LEU A 108 -21.97 -12.52 19.12
CA LEU A 108 -22.58 -11.97 20.32
C LEU A 108 -22.23 -12.83 21.53
N PHE A 109 -21.61 -12.18 22.51
CA PHE A 109 -21.20 -12.79 23.76
C PHE A 109 -21.72 -11.98 24.93
N TYR A 110 -21.82 -12.63 26.09
CA TYR A 110 -22.04 -11.92 27.33
C TYR A 110 -21.23 -12.52 28.46
N TRP A 111 -20.87 -11.68 29.42
CA TRP A 111 -20.27 -12.10 30.67
C TRP A 111 -21.11 -11.60 31.84
N GLU A 112 -21.37 -12.47 32.79
CA GLU A 112 -22.04 -12.16 34.04
C GLU A 112 -21.39 -12.99 35.16
N PRO A 113 -21.23 -12.42 36.37
CA PRO A 113 -20.68 -13.16 37.49
C PRO A 113 -21.67 -14.21 38.00
N GLU A 114 -21.17 -15.16 38.78
CA GLU A 114 -22.05 -16.00 39.59
C GLU A 114 -22.89 -15.13 40.52
N ARG A 115 -24.17 -15.46 40.61
CA ARG A 115 -25.12 -14.69 41.42
C ARG A 115 -24.95 -15.04 42.89
N GLU A 116 -24.82 -14.00 43.69
CA GLU A 116 -24.86 -14.04 45.14
C GLU A 116 -26.19 -13.46 45.62
N ASP A 117 -26.46 -13.58 46.91
CA ASP A 117 -27.60 -12.94 47.54
C ASP A 117 -27.56 -11.41 47.32
N VAL A 118 -28.72 -10.81 47.04
CA VAL A 118 -28.83 -9.36 46.75
C VAL A 118 -28.27 -8.50 47.89
N GLU A 119 -28.36 -8.97 49.14
CA GLU A 119 -27.82 -8.25 50.30
C GLU A 119 -26.30 -8.05 50.20
N VAL A 120 -25.58 -8.99 49.57
CA VAL A 120 -24.13 -8.85 49.35
C VAL A 120 -23.84 -7.65 48.44
N TYR A 121 -24.65 -7.44 47.41
CA TYR A 121 -24.47 -6.32 46.48
C TYR A 121 -24.88 -4.97 47.09
N VAL A 122 -25.93 -4.96 47.92
CA VAL A 122 -26.32 -3.78 48.71
C VAL A 122 -25.19 -3.39 49.67
N GLU A 123 -24.60 -4.36 50.36
CA GLU A 123 -23.50 -4.11 51.29
C GLU A 123 -22.24 -3.65 50.55
N ARG A 124 -21.84 -4.33 49.47
CA ARG A 124 -20.70 -3.90 48.62
C ARG A 124 -20.88 -2.48 48.10
N ASN A 125 -22.10 -2.07 47.77
CA ASN A 125 -22.38 -0.72 47.27
C ASN A 125 -22.04 0.38 48.27
N LYS A 126 -22.10 0.12 49.59
CA LYS A 126 -21.71 1.09 50.63
C LYS A 126 -20.21 1.43 50.60
N TYR A 127 -19.37 0.47 50.22
CA TYR A 127 -17.91 0.62 50.18
C TYR A 127 -17.36 1.04 48.82
N ARG A 128 -18.22 1.21 47.80
CA ARG A 128 -17.80 1.75 46.50
C ARG A 128 -17.43 3.23 46.64
N ASP A 129 -16.61 3.72 45.73
CA ASP A 129 -16.38 5.16 45.55
C ASP A 129 -17.73 5.89 45.48
N GLU A 130 -17.84 7.00 46.19
CA GLU A 130 -19.07 7.78 46.36
C GLU A 130 -19.79 8.02 45.03
N LEU A 131 -19.03 8.45 44.02
CA LEU A 131 -19.51 8.71 42.66
C LEU A 131 -20.22 7.52 41.99
N ASN A 132 -19.81 6.30 42.34
CA ASN A 132 -20.28 5.05 41.74
C ASN A 132 -21.43 4.40 42.53
N ARG A 133 -21.79 4.95 43.70
CA ARG A 133 -22.88 4.41 44.53
C ARG A 133 -24.23 4.69 43.87
N VAL A 134 -25.10 3.69 43.92
CA VAL A 134 -26.49 3.82 43.44
C VAL A 134 -27.49 3.58 44.57
N PRO A 135 -28.72 4.12 44.50
CA PRO A 135 -29.77 3.83 45.47
C PRO A 135 -30.09 2.32 45.58
N GLU A 136 -30.41 1.85 46.80
CA GLU A 136 -30.67 0.44 47.08
C GLU A 136 -31.82 -0.14 46.24
N ASN A 137 -32.91 0.62 46.09
CA ASN A 137 -34.05 0.21 45.26
C ASN A 137 -33.66 -0.05 43.80
N VAL A 138 -32.68 0.68 43.26
CA VAL A 138 -32.14 0.45 41.90
C VAL A 138 -31.41 -0.89 41.83
N ILE A 139 -30.60 -1.24 42.83
CA ILE A 139 -29.90 -2.53 42.90
C ILE A 139 -30.91 -3.67 42.94
N ARG A 140 -31.89 -3.60 43.84
CA ARG A 140 -32.92 -4.65 44.00
C ARG A 140 -33.75 -4.84 42.73
N ASN A 141 -34.17 -3.75 42.10
CA ASN A 141 -34.91 -3.80 40.83
C ASN A 141 -34.08 -4.42 39.70
N MET A 142 -32.80 -4.04 39.58
CA MET A 142 -31.91 -4.63 38.58
C MET A 142 -31.61 -6.10 38.86
N TYR A 143 -31.45 -6.48 40.12
CA TYR A 143 -31.26 -7.89 40.52
C TYR A 143 -32.49 -8.73 40.13
N HIS A 144 -33.70 -8.27 40.43
CA HIS A 144 -34.94 -8.96 40.01
C HIS A 144 -35.04 -9.10 38.49
N ASN A 145 -34.73 -8.06 37.72
CA ASN A 145 -34.70 -8.13 36.26
C ASN A 145 -33.62 -9.08 35.73
N TRP A 146 -32.47 -9.15 36.41
CA TRP A 146 -31.40 -10.08 36.07
C TRP A 146 -31.86 -11.53 36.24
N GLU A 147 -32.65 -11.82 37.27
CA GLU A 147 -33.22 -13.15 37.52
C GLU A 147 -34.30 -13.57 36.52
N THR A 148 -35.15 -12.63 36.13
CA THR A 148 -36.38 -12.94 35.39
C THR A 148 -36.25 -12.83 33.88
N ILE A 149 -35.38 -11.97 33.39
CA ILE A 149 -35.19 -11.74 31.95
C ILE A 149 -34.06 -12.65 31.47
N ASN A 150 -34.23 -13.33 30.34
CA ASN A 150 -33.16 -14.14 29.73
C ASN A 150 -32.64 -13.49 28.44
N LEU A 151 -31.35 -13.66 28.16
CA LEU A 151 -30.78 -13.25 26.88
C LEU A 151 -31.23 -14.21 25.76
N PRO A 152 -31.38 -13.71 24.51
CA PRO A 152 -31.67 -14.56 23.36
C PRO A 152 -30.58 -15.60 23.10
N LYS A 153 -30.93 -16.71 22.43
CA LYS A 153 -30.05 -17.88 22.20
C LYS A 153 -28.82 -17.60 21.33
N ASP A 154 -28.79 -16.50 20.59
CA ASP A 154 -27.65 -16.10 19.78
C ASP A 154 -26.54 -15.42 20.61
N PHE A 155 -26.79 -15.10 21.89
CA PHE A 155 -25.75 -14.70 22.84
C PHE A 155 -25.12 -15.92 23.52
N THR A 156 -23.80 -16.04 23.41
CA THR A 156 -23.04 -17.10 24.08
C THR A 156 -22.48 -16.59 25.41
N LYS A 157 -22.70 -17.33 26.50
CA LYS A 157 -22.13 -17.01 27.82
C LYS A 157 -20.63 -17.29 27.81
N LEU A 158 -19.85 -16.37 28.37
CA LEU A 158 -18.42 -16.56 28.59
C LEU A 158 -18.16 -16.96 30.05
N ASP A 159 -17.41 -18.04 30.24
CA ASP A 159 -16.95 -18.47 31.57
C ASP A 159 -15.87 -17.52 32.12
N THR A 160 -15.01 -17.01 31.23
CA THR A 160 -13.98 -16.01 31.52
C THR A 160 -14.14 -14.83 30.60
N LEU A 161 -13.98 -13.60 31.12
CA LEU A 161 -14.04 -12.39 30.31
C LEU A 161 -12.81 -12.29 29.40
N ALA A 162 -12.94 -12.85 28.21
CA ALA A 162 -11.94 -12.79 27.16
C ALA A 162 -12.63 -12.80 25.80
N PHE A 163 -12.01 -12.16 24.81
CA PHE A 163 -12.40 -12.38 23.42
C PHE A 163 -11.94 -13.75 22.94
N ARG A 164 -12.60 -14.27 21.91
CA ARG A 164 -12.24 -15.58 21.36
C ARG A 164 -10.88 -15.49 20.67
N ASP A 165 -10.00 -16.43 21.00
CA ASP A 165 -8.78 -16.63 20.26
C ASP A 165 -9.09 -17.46 19.00
N ASP A 166 -9.23 -16.76 17.87
CA ASP A 166 -9.47 -17.40 16.57
C ASP A 166 -8.22 -18.12 16.04
N PHE A 167 -7.03 -17.86 16.61
CA PHE A 167 -5.76 -18.45 16.19
C PHE A 167 -5.41 -19.72 16.97
N ASN A 168 -5.81 -19.82 18.24
CA ASN A 168 -5.52 -21.02 19.05
C ASN A 168 -6.19 -22.31 18.54
N ASN A 169 -7.14 -22.24 17.60
CA ASN A 169 -7.76 -23.42 16.99
C ASN A 169 -6.88 -24.12 15.93
N LEU A 170 -5.61 -23.72 15.76
CA LEU A 170 -4.61 -24.31 14.83
C LEU A 170 -4.18 -25.76 15.13
N ILE A 171 -4.93 -26.48 15.96
CA ILE A 171 -4.57 -27.83 16.44
C ILE A 171 -4.67 -28.89 15.33
N LYS A 172 -5.46 -28.65 14.27
CA LYS A 172 -5.66 -29.63 13.20
C LYS A 172 -5.00 -29.20 11.89
N ASP A 173 -4.07 -30.03 11.42
CA ASP A 173 -3.52 -29.97 10.08
C ASP A 173 -4.61 -30.38 9.07
N ILE A 174 -4.85 -29.54 8.06
CA ILE A 174 -5.90 -29.77 7.07
C ILE A 174 -5.47 -30.76 5.97
N ALA A 175 -4.23 -31.25 6.01
CA ALA A 175 -3.71 -32.25 5.08
C ALA A 175 -4.47 -33.59 5.11
N ASP A 176 -5.20 -33.90 6.19
CA ASP A 176 -6.09 -35.07 6.23
C ASP A 176 -7.33 -34.90 5.31
N THR A 177 -7.65 -33.65 4.94
CA THR A 177 -8.87 -33.31 4.19
C THR A 177 -8.54 -32.95 2.74
N TYR A 178 -7.51 -32.14 2.54
CA TYR A 178 -7.13 -31.58 1.25
C TYR A 178 -5.76 -32.11 0.79
N ASP A 179 -5.63 -32.36 -0.50
CA ASP A 179 -4.37 -32.77 -1.14
C ASP A 179 -3.52 -31.54 -1.50
N GLN A 180 -4.16 -30.39 -1.71
CA GLN A 180 -3.51 -29.11 -2.00
C GLN A 180 -4.37 -27.90 -1.60
N VAL A 181 -3.70 -26.77 -1.39
CA VAL A 181 -4.30 -25.47 -1.10
C VAL A 181 -3.93 -24.48 -2.20
N ILE A 182 -4.92 -23.81 -2.78
CA ILE A 182 -4.79 -22.85 -3.88
C ILE A 182 -5.24 -21.48 -3.38
N ILE A 183 -4.31 -20.55 -3.30
CA ILE A 183 -4.56 -19.18 -2.81
C ILE A 183 -4.53 -18.23 -4.00
N VAL A 184 -5.65 -17.56 -4.27
CA VAL A 184 -5.86 -16.73 -5.47
C VAL A 184 -5.74 -15.26 -5.08
N GLY A 185 -4.90 -14.52 -5.81
CA GLY A 185 -4.70 -13.08 -5.67
C GLY A 185 -5.91 -12.22 -6.08
N ASP A 186 -5.70 -10.91 -6.18
CA ASP A 186 -6.72 -9.94 -6.56
C ASP A 186 -7.27 -10.22 -7.96
N ILE A 187 -8.58 -10.06 -8.14
CA ILE A 187 -9.30 -10.42 -9.38
C ILE A 187 -9.73 -9.18 -10.16
N HIS A 188 -10.18 -8.13 -9.46
CA HIS A 188 -10.57 -6.85 -10.04
C HIS A 188 -11.39 -6.97 -11.35
N GLY A 189 -12.48 -7.75 -11.33
CA GLY A 189 -13.37 -7.88 -12.49
C GLY A 189 -12.74 -8.50 -13.73
N CYS A 190 -11.77 -9.41 -13.56
CA CYS A 190 -11.09 -10.14 -14.64
C CYS A 190 -11.48 -11.63 -14.61
N ASN A 191 -12.68 -11.94 -15.11
CA ASN A 191 -13.27 -13.27 -15.03
C ASN A 191 -12.62 -14.28 -15.99
N THR A 192 -12.11 -13.82 -17.15
CA THR A 192 -11.44 -14.72 -18.12
C THR A 192 -10.23 -15.42 -17.48
N ALA A 193 -9.35 -14.64 -16.82
CA ALA A 193 -8.20 -15.19 -16.10
C ALA A 193 -8.61 -16.08 -14.91
N LEU A 194 -9.67 -15.68 -14.20
CA LEU A 194 -10.23 -16.48 -13.09
C LEU A 194 -10.76 -17.84 -13.56
N HIS A 195 -11.48 -17.90 -14.69
CA HIS A 195 -11.99 -19.16 -15.22
C HIS A 195 -10.90 -20.10 -15.69
N GLU A 196 -9.81 -19.57 -16.24
CA GLU A 196 -8.65 -20.40 -16.60
C GLU A 196 -8.12 -21.15 -15.36
N LEU A 197 -7.97 -20.45 -14.23
CA LEU A 197 -7.59 -21.06 -12.94
C LEU A 197 -8.62 -22.09 -12.47
N ILE A 198 -9.90 -21.73 -12.47
CA ILE A 198 -11.01 -22.59 -12.03
C ILE A 198 -11.06 -23.88 -12.84
N ASN A 199 -10.85 -23.80 -14.16
CA ASN A 199 -10.86 -24.96 -15.05
C ASN A 199 -9.60 -25.80 -14.89
N GLN A 200 -8.43 -25.15 -14.72
CA GLN A 200 -7.14 -25.83 -14.57
C GLN A 200 -7.13 -26.77 -13.35
N TYR A 201 -7.71 -26.34 -12.23
CA TYR A 201 -7.69 -27.11 -10.98
C TYR A 201 -9.02 -27.80 -10.64
N ASP A 202 -10.07 -27.60 -11.44
CA ASP A 202 -11.45 -27.99 -11.15
C ASP A 202 -11.91 -27.54 -9.75
N ILE A 203 -12.54 -26.37 -9.66
CA ILE A 203 -12.99 -25.83 -8.38
C ILE A 203 -13.92 -26.77 -7.59
N LYS A 204 -14.61 -27.69 -8.28
CA LYS A 204 -15.49 -28.68 -7.65
C LYS A 204 -14.75 -29.86 -7.02
N ASN A 205 -13.44 -29.99 -7.25
CA ASN A 205 -12.63 -31.00 -6.61
C ASN A 205 -12.50 -30.70 -5.12
N GLU A 206 -13.27 -31.41 -4.29
CA GLU A 206 -13.30 -31.25 -2.84
C GLU A 206 -11.95 -31.53 -2.14
N LYS A 207 -10.98 -32.13 -2.86
CA LYS A 207 -9.60 -32.32 -2.39
C LYS A 207 -8.73 -31.07 -2.50
N ASN A 208 -9.20 -30.03 -3.19
CA ASN A 208 -8.51 -28.76 -3.30
C ASN A 208 -9.20 -27.71 -2.43
N LEU A 209 -8.47 -27.06 -1.53
CA LEU A 209 -8.98 -25.88 -0.82
C LEU A 209 -8.64 -24.61 -1.61
N TYR A 210 -9.63 -23.78 -1.92
CA TYR A 210 -9.46 -22.49 -2.57
C TYR A 210 -9.63 -21.35 -1.56
N ILE A 211 -8.67 -20.43 -1.54
CA ILE A 211 -8.72 -19.23 -0.68
C ILE A 211 -8.52 -18.00 -1.56
N PHE A 212 -9.54 -17.16 -1.68
CA PHE A 212 -9.48 -15.92 -2.46
C PHE A 212 -9.17 -14.74 -1.55
N VAL A 213 -8.19 -13.92 -1.89
CA VAL A 213 -7.65 -12.89 -0.98
C VAL A 213 -8.45 -11.58 -0.91
N GLY A 214 -9.43 -11.35 -1.79
CA GLY A 214 -10.25 -10.13 -1.82
C GLY A 214 -10.10 -9.34 -3.12
N ASP A 215 -10.69 -8.14 -3.17
CA ASP A 215 -10.72 -7.25 -4.33
C ASP A 215 -11.22 -7.98 -5.59
N TYR A 216 -12.45 -8.50 -5.49
CA TYR A 216 -13.06 -9.29 -6.56
C TYR A 216 -13.48 -8.44 -7.75
N PHE A 217 -13.93 -7.23 -7.46
CA PHE A 217 -14.55 -6.32 -8.41
C PHE A 217 -13.73 -5.05 -8.58
N ASP A 218 -14.28 -4.15 -9.38
CA ASP A 218 -13.76 -2.85 -9.71
C ASP A 218 -12.58 -2.90 -10.69
N ARG A 219 -12.35 -1.80 -11.40
CA ARG A 219 -11.26 -1.57 -12.40
C ARG A 219 -11.29 -2.42 -13.67
N GLY A 220 -11.52 -3.72 -13.59
CA GLY A 220 -11.66 -4.60 -14.76
C GLY A 220 -13.02 -4.46 -15.45
N ILE A 221 -13.17 -5.18 -16.57
CA ILE A 221 -14.32 -5.02 -17.47
C ILE A 221 -15.37 -6.13 -17.35
N GLU A 222 -15.08 -7.21 -16.61
CA GLU A 222 -15.92 -8.41 -16.49
C GLU A 222 -16.52 -8.55 -15.06
N ASN A 223 -16.99 -7.45 -14.45
CA ASN A 223 -17.46 -7.47 -13.06
C ASN A 223 -18.76 -8.25 -12.87
N LEU A 224 -19.61 -8.29 -13.90
CA LEU A 224 -20.85 -9.06 -13.87
C LEU A 224 -20.54 -10.56 -13.87
N GLU A 225 -19.59 -10.97 -14.70
CA GLU A 225 -19.20 -12.36 -14.84
C GLU A 225 -18.45 -12.85 -13.60
N VAL A 226 -17.61 -12.01 -12.97
CA VAL A 226 -17.04 -12.35 -11.65
C VAL A 226 -18.14 -12.50 -10.59
N LEU A 227 -19.20 -11.68 -10.63
CA LEU A 227 -20.30 -11.78 -9.65
C LEU A 227 -21.04 -13.11 -9.81
N ASP A 228 -21.32 -13.51 -11.05
CA ASP A 228 -21.90 -14.81 -11.38
C ASP A 228 -21.02 -15.95 -10.84
N THR A 229 -19.72 -15.92 -11.14
CA THR A 229 -18.76 -16.90 -10.64
C THR A 229 -18.77 -16.99 -9.12
N LEU A 230 -18.79 -15.87 -8.41
CA LEU A 230 -18.85 -15.87 -6.95
C LEU A 230 -20.14 -16.51 -6.42
N PHE A 231 -21.30 -16.20 -7.01
CA PHE A 231 -22.55 -16.83 -6.59
C PHE A 231 -22.56 -18.35 -6.84
N ASP A 232 -21.91 -18.83 -7.89
CA ASP A 232 -21.83 -20.25 -8.21
C ASP A 232 -20.94 -21.05 -7.24
N ILE A 233 -19.93 -20.40 -6.64
CA ILE A 233 -18.94 -21.08 -5.79
C ILE A 233 -19.14 -20.85 -4.29
N ILE A 234 -19.96 -19.87 -3.90
CA ILE A 234 -20.08 -19.42 -2.50
C ILE A 234 -20.53 -20.50 -1.50
N ASP A 235 -21.27 -21.51 -1.95
CA ASP A 235 -21.78 -22.61 -1.11
C ASP A 235 -20.85 -23.84 -1.11
N GLN A 236 -19.76 -23.80 -1.86
CA GLN A 236 -18.79 -24.90 -1.89
C GLN A 236 -17.99 -24.93 -0.58
N LYS A 237 -17.87 -26.12 0.01
CA LYS A 237 -17.21 -26.32 1.32
C LYS A 237 -15.70 -26.12 1.27
N ASN A 238 -15.12 -26.22 0.08
CA ASN A 238 -13.70 -26.07 -0.19
C ASN A 238 -13.35 -24.68 -0.73
N VAL A 239 -14.24 -23.69 -0.59
CA VAL A 239 -14.00 -22.29 -0.99
C VAL A 239 -14.06 -21.39 0.23
N VAL A 240 -13.02 -20.57 0.39
CA VAL A 240 -12.90 -19.52 1.40
C VAL A 240 -12.74 -18.19 0.68
N LEU A 241 -13.61 -17.23 0.99
CA LEU A 241 -13.57 -15.88 0.45
C LEU A 241 -13.07 -14.93 1.53
N LEU A 242 -12.02 -14.16 1.25
CA LEU A 242 -11.58 -13.06 2.11
C LEU A 242 -12.17 -11.72 1.68
N GLU A 243 -12.19 -10.77 2.60
CA GLU A 243 -12.56 -9.38 2.36
C GLU A 243 -11.34 -8.58 1.90
N GLY A 244 -11.45 -7.90 0.76
CA GLY A 244 -10.59 -6.81 0.37
C GLY A 244 -11.18 -5.44 0.70
N ASN A 245 -10.42 -4.39 0.43
CA ASN A 245 -10.88 -3.03 0.73
C ASN A 245 -11.94 -2.55 -0.27
N HIS A 246 -11.98 -3.10 -1.49
CA HIS A 246 -13.01 -2.75 -2.46
C HIS A 246 -14.39 -3.31 -2.09
N GLU A 247 -14.44 -4.40 -1.29
CA GLU A 247 -15.71 -5.03 -0.91
C GLU A 247 -16.62 -4.11 -0.07
N LEU A 248 -16.03 -3.16 0.65
CA LEU A 248 -16.78 -2.22 1.49
C LEU A 248 -17.76 -1.36 0.68
N HIS A 249 -17.43 -1.01 -0.57
CA HIS A 249 -18.26 -0.13 -1.40
C HIS A 249 -19.61 -0.78 -1.74
N TRP A 250 -19.57 -1.97 -2.33
CA TRP A 250 -20.80 -2.66 -2.70
C TRP A 250 -21.52 -3.23 -1.48
N ALA A 251 -20.81 -3.55 -0.39
CA ALA A 251 -21.43 -3.96 0.86
C ALA A 251 -22.22 -2.79 1.48
N ASP A 252 -21.65 -1.59 1.56
CA ASP A 252 -22.35 -0.42 2.07
C ASP A 252 -23.59 -0.11 1.24
N TRP A 253 -23.51 -0.15 -0.09
CA TRP A 253 -24.69 -0.02 -0.94
C TRP A 253 -25.72 -1.13 -0.67
N ALA A 254 -25.27 -2.37 -0.52
CA ALA A 254 -26.16 -3.49 -0.25
C ALA A 254 -26.89 -3.36 1.09
N PHE A 255 -26.30 -2.70 2.09
CA PHE A 255 -26.91 -2.45 3.40
C PHE A 255 -27.52 -1.04 3.53
N ASP A 256 -27.67 -0.30 2.43
CA ASP A 256 -28.26 1.03 2.41
C ASP A 256 -27.48 2.04 3.28
N ARG A 257 -26.14 1.94 3.26
CA ARG A 257 -25.18 2.80 4.00
C ARG A 257 -24.42 3.79 3.11
N ASP A 258 -24.82 3.92 1.86
CA ASP A 258 -24.11 4.72 0.86
C ASP A 258 -24.62 6.15 0.70
N GLU A 259 -25.62 6.57 1.49
CA GLU A 259 -26.25 7.90 1.42
C GLU A 259 -25.23 9.03 1.60
N ASP A 260 -24.35 8.92 2.60
CA ASP A 260 -23.29 9.91 2.89
C ASP A 260 -21.92 9.53 2.27
N ARG A 261 -21.87 8.50 1.42
CA ARG A 261 -20.64 8.01 0.81
C ARG A 261 -20.42 8.69 -0.55
N ASP A 262 -19.55 9.68 -0.57
CA ASP A 262 -19.15 10.39 -1.78
C ASP A 262 -17.64 10.33 -2.08
N ASP A 263 -16.97 9.33 -1.50
CA ASP A 263 -15.58 9.02 -1.81
C ASP A 263 -15.45 8.39 -3.21
N ASN A 264 -14.27 8.57 -3.80
CA ASN A 264 -13.97 8.13 -5.16
C ASN A 264 -14.19 6.63 -5.39
N GLY A 265 -14.04 5.78 -4.37
CA GLY A 265 -14.28 4.33 -4.52
C GLY A 265 -15.77 4.01 -4.60
N MET A 266 -16.62 4.68 -3.81
CA MET A 266 -18.08 4.55 -3.93
C MET A 266 -18.59 5.06 -5.29
N ILE A 267 -18.08 6.22 -5.73
CA ILE A 267 -18.44 6.79 -7.03
C ILE A 267 -18.08 5.81 -8.14
N ARG A 268 -16.85 5.28 -8.13
CA ARG A 268 -16.41 4.30 -9.12
C ARG A 268 -17.31 3.06 -9.13
N PHE A 269 -17.62 2.48 -7.97
CA PHE A 269 -18.52 1.34 -7.87
C PHE A 269 -19.87 1.63 -8.54
N LYS A 270 -20.50 2.77 -8.22
CA LYS A 270 -21.80 3.18 -8.78
C LYS A 270 -21.73 3.40 -10.29
N GLU A 271 -20.66 4.02 -10.78
CA GLU A 271 -20.51 4.39 -12.19
C GLU A 271 -20.02 3.26 -13.09
N THR A 272 -19.47 2.18 -12.52
CA THR A 272 -18.89 1.05 -13.27
C THR A 272 -19.54 -0.28 -12.88
N THR A 273 -19.07 -0.93 -11.83
CA THR A 273 -19.48 -2.26 -11.36
C THR A 273 -20.99 -2.39 -11.21
N LEU A 274 -21.66 -1.45 -10.53
CA LEU A 274 -23.10 -1.52 -10.30
C LEU A 274 -23.90 -1.47 -11.62
N LYS A 275 -23.50 -0.61 -12.56
CA LYS A 275 -24.15 -0.53 -13.88
C LYS A 275 -24.02 -1.84 -14.65
N GLN A 276 -22.84 -2.47 -14.59
CA GLN A 276 -22.66 -3.80 -15.21
C GLN A 276 -23.59 -4.83 -14.59
N TRP A 277 -23.69 -4.88 -13.26
CA TRP A 277 -24.60 -5.82 -12.56
C TRP A 277 -26.06 -5.61 -12.93
N GLN A 278 -26.50 -4.36 -13.04
CA GLN A 278 -27.88 -3.99 -13.37
C GLN A 278 -28.31 -4.37 -14.80
N THR A 279 -27.37 -4.75 -15.67
CA THR A 279 -27.71 -5.31 -17.00
C THR A 279 -28.39 -6.68 -16.92
N LYS A 280 -28.10 -7.45 -15.87
CA LYS A 280 -28.68 -8.79 -15.60
C LYS A 280 -29.60 -8.79 -14.39
N TYR A 281 -29.17 -8.16 -13.29
CA TYR A 281 -29.89 -8.13 -12.02
C TYR A 281 -30.77 -6.89 -11.90
N ILE A 282 -31.94 -6.94 -12.54
CA ILE A 282 -32.88 -5.80 -12.62
C ILE A 282 -33.53 -5.49 -11.25
N SER A 283 -33.79 -6.51 -10.42
CA SER A 283 -34.35 -6.34 -9.08
C SER A 283 -33.27 -5.95 -8.08
N GLU A 284 -33.15 -4.66 -7.79
CA GLU A 284 -32.21 -4.14 -6.79
C GLU A 284 -32.38 -4.84 -5.43
N LYS A 285 -33.63 -5.04 -5.00
CA LYS A 285 -33.95 -5.68 -3.73
C LYS A 285 -33.38 -7.10 -3.64
N ASP A 286 -33.49 -7.88 -4.72
CA ASP A 286 -32.99 -9.26 -4.75
C ASP A 286 -31.47 -9.31 -4.88
N LEU A 287 -30.87 -8.39 -5.64
CA LEU A 287 -29.41 -8.25 -5.72
C LEU A 287 -28.82 -7.90 -4.36
N LYS A 288 -29.36 -6.86 -3.68
CA LYS A 288 -28.92 -6.48 -2.32
C LYS A 288 -29.05 -7.66 -1.35
N LYS A 289 -30.12 -8.45 -1.44
CA LYS A 289 -30.29 -9.65 -0.60
C LYS A 289 -29.18 -10.68 -0.84
N GLN A 290 -28.84 -10.97 -2.09
CA GLN A 290 -27.77 -11.93 -2.44
C GLN A 290 -26.39 -11.40 -2.03
N LEU A 291 -26.11 -10.12 -2.27
CA LEU A 291 -24.86 -9.48 -1.84
C LEU A 291 -24.69 -9.49 -0.32
N ARG A 292 -25.75 -9.28 0.47
CA ARG A 292 -25.69 -9.41 1.94
C ARG A 292 -25.34 -10.83 2.38
N VAL A 293 -25.76 -11.86 1.64
CA VAL A 293 -25.36 -13.25 1.90
C VAL A 293 -23.89 -13.45 1.54
N LEU A 294 -23.46 -12.96 0.38
CA LEU A 294 -22.07 -12.97 -0.05
C LEU A 294 -21.13 -12.33 0.97
N TYR A 295 -21.42 -11.10 1.37
CA TYR A 295 -20.62 -10.35 2.34
C TYR A 295 -20.48 -11.06 3.69
N ARG A 296 -21.53 -11.74 4.16
CA ARG A 296 -21.53 -12.45 5.46
C ARG A 296 -20.67 -13.71 5.46
N LYS A 297 -20.37 -14.28 4.28
CA LYS A 297 -19.49 -15.43 4.15
C LYS A 297 -18.02 -15.06 4.00
N MET A 298 -17.72 -13.80 3.72
CA MET A 298 -16.35 -13.33 3.61
C MET A 298 -15.70 -13.16 4.99
N LEU A 299 -14.44 -13.58 5.10
CA LEU A 299 -13.62 -13.50 6.31
C LEU A 299 -12.57 -12.39 6.18
N PRO A 300 -12.18 -11.72 7.27
CA PRO A 300 -11.11 -10.72 7.20
C PRO A 300 -9.71 -11.35 7.05
N ALA A 301 -9.54 -12.61 7.47
CA ALA A 301 -8.32 -13.39 7.33
C ALA A 301 -8.62 -14.88 7.50
N TYR A 302 -7.70 -15.73 7.06
CA TYR A 302 -7.79 -17.18 7.22
C TYR A 302 -6.47 -17.78 7.71
N PHE A 303 -6.53 -18.61 8.73
CA PHE A 303 -5.37 -19.22 9.39
C PHE A 303 -5.52 -20.73 9.33
N PHE A 304 -4.47 -21.41 8.89
CA PHE A 304 -4.50 -22.86 8.75
C PHE A 304 -3.13 -23.48 8.90
N LYS A 305 -3.11 -24.78 9.19
CA LYS A 305 -1.91 -25.62 9.16
C LYS A 305 -2.05 -26.63 8.03
N PHE A 306 -1.03 -26.77 7.20
CA PHE A 306 -1.00 -27.71 6.10
C PHE A 306 0.39 -28.34 6.01
N LEU A 307 0.45 -29.67 6.05
CA LEU A 307 1.69 -30.46 5.97
C LEU A 307 2.75 -30.01 6.99
N GLY A 308 2.32 -29.78 8.22
CA GLY A 308 3.16 -29.38 9.34
C GLY A 308 3.49 -27.89 9.40
N LYS A 309 3.14 -27.10 8.38
CA LYS A 309 3.45 -25.66 8.29
C LYS A 309 2.22 -24.81 8.54
N GLU A 310 2.41 -23.69 9.22
CA GLU A 310 1.34 -22.74 9.52
C GLU A 310 1.31 -21.62 8.47
N TYR A 311 0.10 -21.19 8.13
CA TYR A 311 -0.16 -20.17 7.12
C TYR A 311 -1.17 -19.15 7.63
N ILE A 312 -0.99 -17.90 7.22
CA ILE A 312 -1.95 -16.82 7.38
C ILE A 312 -2.22 -16.19 6.02
N VAL A 313 -3.50 -16.09 5.66
CA VAL A 313 -3.94 -15.40 4.45
C VAL A 313 -4.68 -14.13 4.83
N THR A 314 -4.24 -13.01 4.27
CA THR A 314 -4.84 -11.68 4.46
C THR A 314 -4.97 -10.98 3.12
N HIS A 315 -5.73 -9.89 3.05
CA HIS A 315 -5.87 -9.17 1.80
C HIS A 315 -4.62 -8.37 1.45
N ALA A 316 -4.15 -7.51 2.35
CA ALA A 316 -3.05 -6.58 2.06
C ALA A 316 -1.75 -6.79 2.87
N GLY A 317 -1.63 -7.90 3.60
CA GLY A 317 -0.39 -8.29 4.27
C GLY A 317 -0.15 -7.60 5.62
N LEU A 318 0.51 -8.32 6.53
CA LEU A 318 0.82 -7.83 7.87
C LEU A 318 2.32 -7.59 8.03
N GLY A 319 2.67 -6.54 8.77
CA GLY A 319 4.07 -6.30 9.15
C GLY A 319 4.55 -7.18 10.31
N CYS A 320 3.65 -7.83 11.03
CA CYS A 320 3.94 -8.66 12.20
C CYS A 320 2.85 -9.71 12.42
N LEU A 321 3.09 -10.65 13.32
CA LEU A 321 2.05 -11.58 13.76
C LEU A 321 0.83 -10.82 14.33
N PRO A 322 -0.38 -11.29 14.03
CA PRO A 322 -1.57 -10.79 14.70
C PRO A 322 -1.43 -10.90 16.22
N ARG A 323 -1.77 -9.82 16.90
CA ARG A 323 -1.94 -9.83 18.36
C ARG A 323 -3.39 -10.16 18.68
N GLN A 324 -3.63 -10.67 19.88
CA GLN A 324 -4.99 -10.86 20.38
C GLN A 324 -5.77 -9.54 20.27
N ASN A 325 -7.04 -9.65 19.85
CA ASN A 325 -8.00 -8.55 19.83
C ASN A 325 -7.70 -7.42 18.83
N MET A 326 -6.94 -7.72 17.77
CA MET A 326 -6.75 -6.81 16.64
C MET A 326 -8.05 -6.64 15.84
N ALA A 327 -8.31 -5.41 15.40
CA ALA A 327 -9.49 -5.08 14.60
C ALA A 327 -9.44 -5.66 13.18
N ALA A 328 -10.58 -6.06 12.63
CA ALA A 328 -10.67 -6.72 11.33
C ALA A 328 -10.06 -5.89 10.18
N TRP A 329 -10.18 -4.56 10.23
CA TRP A 329 -9.62 -3.67 9.19
C TRP A 329 -8.10 -3.83 9.01
N GLN A 330 -7.37 -4.25 10.04
CA GLN A 330 -5.91 -4.41 9.95
C GLN A 330 -5.52 -5.62 9.08
N TYR A 331 -6.36 -6.66 9.03
CA TYR A 331 -6.16 -7.80 8.14
C TYR A 331 -6.57 -7.50 6.70
N ILE A 332 -7.57 -6.62 6.54
CA ILE A 332 -8.09 -6.22 5.24
C ILE A 332 -7.14 -5.19 4.60
N ASN A 333 -6.88 -4.07 5.27
CA ASN A 333 -6.06 -2.98 4.72
C ASN A 333 -4.55 -3.18 4.91
N GLY A 334 -4.15 -4.17 5.72
CA GLY A 334 -2.76 -4.46 6.04
C GLY A 334 -2.12 -3.43 6.98
N HIS A 335 -0.84 -3.64 7.30
CA HIS A 335 -0.07 -2.72 8.17
C HIS A 335 0.74 -1.72 7.38
N GLY A 336 0.76 -0.47 7.86
CA GLY A 336 1.48 0.62 7.21
C GLY A 336 0.81 1.08 5.93
N GLY A 337 1.23 2.25 5.45
CA GLY A 337 0.84 2.71 4.13
C GLY A 337 1.51 1.85 3.06
N TYR A 338 1.20 2.22 1.83
CA TYR A 338 1.81 1.69 0.63
C TYR A 338 3.37 1.71 0.72
N GLU A 339 3.98 2.78 1.17
CA GLU A 339 5.44 2.88 1.38
C GLU A 339 6.07 1.90 2.40
N PHE A 340 5.26 1.15 3.15
CA PHE A 340 5.74 0.19 4.13
C PHE A 340 6.09 -1.15 3.47
N GLU A 341 7.37 -1.53 3.54
CA GLU A 341 7.91 -2.81 3.05
C GLU A 341 7.40 -3.99 3.89
N VAL A 342 6.14 -4.38 3.67
CA VAL A 342 5.41 -5.35 4.50
C VAL A 342 6.09 -6.71 4.54
N THR A 343 6.65 -7.17 3.40
CA THR A 343 7.33 -8.47 3.32
C THR A 343 8.63 -8.45 4.11
N GLN A 344 9.44 -7.39 3.98
CA GLN A 344 10.67 -7.25 4.75
C GLN A 344 10.38 -7.09 6.25
N ALA A 345 9.35 -6.32 6.62
CA ALA A 345 8.93 -6.16 7.99
C ALA A 345 8.48 -7.48 8.62
N TYR A 346 7.76 -8.33 7.88
CA TYR A 346 7.36 -9.63 8.36
C TYR A 346 8.53 -10.61 8.42
N GLU A 347 9.32 -10.70 7.35
CA GLU A 347 10.46 -11.60 7.20
C GLU A 347 11.54 -11.33 8.26
N SER A 348 11.82 -10.06 8.55
CA SER A 348 12.76 -9.68 9.61
C SER A 348 12.33 -10.22 10.97
N ARG A 349 11.03 -10.31 11.26
CA ARG A 349 10.51 -10.86 12.53
C ARG A 349 10.41 -12.39 12.50
N ALA A 350 10.01 -12.96 11.36
CA ALA A 350 9.89 -14.40 11.14
C ALA A 350 11.23 -15.14 11.24
N ASN A 351 12.36 -14.49 10.95
CA ASN A 351 13.67 -15.14 11.08
C ASN A 351 14.13 -15.37 12.53
N TYR A 352 13.49 -14.73 13.51
CA TYR A 352 13.85 -14.87 14.93
C TYR A 352 12.78 -15.61 15.77
N THR A 353 11.63 -15.93 15.18
CA THR A 353 10.48 -16.55 15.85
C THR A 353 9.73 -17.48 14.88
N ASN A 354 9.01 -18.49 15.36
CA ASN A 354 8.32 -19.45 14.48
C ASN A 354 7.03 -18.83 13.90
N TYR A 355 7.16 -17.87 12.97
CA TYR A 355 6.01 -17.23 12.30
C TYR A 355 5.40 -18.18 11.26
N PRO A 356 4.06 -18.12 11.06
CA PRO A 356 3.41 -18.74 9.92
C PRO A 356 3.88 -18.06 8.63
N ILE A 357 3.72 -18.74 7.50
CA ILE A 357 3.94 -18.15 6.18
C ILE A 357 2.74 -17.25 5.88
N GLN A 358 2.97 -15.96 5.65
CA GLN A 358 1.90 -15.07 5.19
C GLN A 358 1.75 -15.09 3.68
N VAL A 359 0.50 -15.04 3.22
CA VAL A 359 0.13 -14.90 1.81
C VAL A 359 -0.89 -13.77 1.70
N PHE A 360 -0.70 -12.86 0.75
CA PHE A 360 -1.58 -11.69 0.59
C PHE A 360 -1.61 -11.17 -0.85
N GLY A 361 -2.69 -10.47 -1.21
CA GLY A 361 -2.87 -9.75 -2.47
C GLY A 361 -2.60 -8.25 -2.34
N HIS A 362 -3.32 -7.40 -3.07
CA HIS A 362 -3.41 -5.93 -3.01
C HIS A 362 -2.12 -5.09 -3.18
N ARG A 363 -1.03 -5.53 -2.56
CA ARG A 363 0.27 -4.86 -2.52
C ARG A 363 1.25 -5.66 -3.35
N ARG A 364 1.83 -5.01 -4.34
CA ARG A 364 3.07 -5.48 -4.94
C ARG A 364 4.18 -5.38 -3.91
N ALA A 365 4.76 -6.53 -3.58
CA ALA A 365 5.91 -6.62 -2.72
C ALA A 365 6.80 -7.79 -3.17
N LEU A 366 8.08 -7.74 -2.83
CA LEU A 366 9.00 -8.84 -3.10
C LEU A 366 8.66 -10.02 -2.19
N THR A 367 8.37 -11.17 -2.81
CA THR A 367 8.18 -12.43 -2.09
C THR A 367 9.47 -12.81 -1.35
N SER A 368 9.31 -13.30 -0.14
CA SER A 368 10.38 -13.80 0.73
C SER A 368 9.99 -15.18 1.28
N LYS A 369 10.82 -15.76 2.16
CA LYS A 369 10.63 -17.13 2.66
C LYS A 369 9.31 -17.29 3.44
N HIS A 370 8.91 -16.30 4.24
CA HIS A 370 7.71 -16.35 5.09
C HIS A 370 6.64 -15.35 4.66
N SER A 371 6.79 -14.68 3.52
CA SER A 371 5.87 -13.64 3.09
C SER A 371 5.74 -13.60 1.57
N ILE A 372 4.57 -14.00 1.06
CA ILE A 372 4.28 -14.21 -0.36
C ILE A 372 3.23 -13.20 -0.82
N ALA A 373 3.55 -12.41 -1.85
CA ALA A 373 2.64 -11.43 -2.45
C ALA A 373 2.05 -11.95 -3.77
N LEU A 374 0.73 -11.84 -3.93
CA LEU A 374 -0.05 -12.31 -5.08
C LEU A 374 -0.67 -11.17 -5.89
N GLU A 375 -0.12 -9.97 -5.80
CA GLU A 375 -0.55 -8.84 -6.60
C GLU A 375 0.15 -8.85 -7.98
N GLY A 376 -0.66 -8.85 -9.04
CA GLY A 376 -0.20 -8.96 -10.43
C GLY A 376 -0.77 -7.93 -11.40
N GLN A 377 -1.62 -7.00 -10.93
CA GLN A 377 -2.38 -6.01 -11.71
C GLN A 377 -3.13 -6.62 -12.88
N VAL A 378 -3.89 -7.67 -12.59
CA VAL A 378 -4.68 -8.40 -13.59
C VAL A 378 -5.58 -7.45 -14.40
N GLU A 379 -6.08 -6.37 -13.78
CA GLU A 379 -6.98 -5.39 -14.39
C GLU A 379 -6.33 -4.54 -15.50
N PHE A 380 -5.00 -4.48 -15.56
CA PHE A 380 -4.25 -3.70 -16.55
C PHE A 380 -3.54 -4.57 -17.58
N GLY A 381 -4.04 -5.79 -17.79
CA GLY A 381 -3.38 -6.78 -18.64
C GLY A 381 -2.13 -7.38 -17.99
N GLY A 382 -2.04 -7.31 -16.66
CA GLY A 382 -1.01 -7.98 -15.88
C GLY A 382 -1.33 -9.47 -15.74
N PHE A 383 -1.16 -10.01 -14.53
CA PHE A 383 -1.37 -11.42 -14.27
C PHE A 383 -2.30 -11.64 -13.08
N LEU A 384 -3.18 -12.63 -13.18
CA LEU A 384 -3.79 -13.25 -12.01
C LEU A 384 -2.72 -14.16 -11.38
N LYS A 385 -2.19 -13.77 -10.22
CA LYS A 385 -1.23 -14.59 -9.48
C LYS A 385 -1.94 -15.46 -8.46
N TYR A 386 -1.43 -16.67 -8.29
CA TYR A 386 -1.94 -17.60 -7.30
C TYR A 386 -0.84 -18.51 -6.78
N LEU A 387 -0.97 -18.97 -5.54
CA LEU A 387 -0.06 -19.90 -4.88
C LEU A 387 -0.71 -21.28 -4.84
N VAL A 388 0.04 -22.32 -5.21
CA VAL A 388 -0.36 -23.71 -4.97
C VAL A 388 0.58 -24.30 -3.92
N ILE A 389 0.00 -24.92 -2.90
CA ILE A 389 0.72 -25.60 -1.82
C ILE A 389 0.30 -27.07 -1.83
N ASN A 390 1.26 -27.98 -1.92
CA ASN A 390 1.04 -29.43 -1.92
C ASN A 390 2.23 -30.16 -1.27
N LYS A 391 2.27 -31.50 -1.37
CA LYS A 391 3.33 -32.34 -0.80
C LYS A 391 4.73 -32.06 -1.34
N ASP A 392 4.84 -31.51 -2.55
CA ASP A 392 6.10 -31.24 -3.24
C ASP A 392 6.67 -29.86 -2.88
N GLY A 393 5.85 -29.00 -2.24
CA GLY A 393 6.25 -27.68 -1.78
C GLY A 393 5.16 -26.64 -2.03
N TYR A 394 5.59 -25.39 -2.27
CA TYR A 394 4.71 -24.35 -2.77
C TYR A 394 5.33 -23.68 -4.00
N GLU A 395 4.48 -23.24 -4.92
CA GLU A 395 4.90 -22.52 -6.12
C GLU A 395 3.88 -21.44 -6.48
N VAL A 396 4.39 -20.27 -6.90
CA VAL A 396 3.56 -19.15 -7.36
C VAL A 396 3.42 -19.25 -8.87
N TYR A 397 2.18 -19.35 -9.33
CA TYR A 397 1.82 -19.37 -10.73
C TYR A 397 1.17 -18.05 -11.14
N GLN A 398 1.10 -17.83 -12.45
CA GLN A 398 0.55 -16.61 -13.04
C GLN A 398 -0.21 -16.93 -14.32
N ILE A 399 -1.41 -16.36 -14.46
CA ILE A 399 -2.21 -16.40 -15.69
C ILE A 399 -2.23 -14.99 -16.26
N LYS A 400 -1.78 -14.83 -17.51
CA LYS A 400 -1.75 -13.55 -18.20
C LYS A 400 -3.18 -13.13 -18.54
N ASN A 401 -3.56 -11.89 -18.21
CA ASN A 401 -4.85 -11.37 -18.64
C ASN A 401 -4.76 -10.68 -20.01
N GLU A 402 -5.40 -11.27 -21.02
CA GLU A 402 -5.53 -10.69 -22.36
C GLU A 402 -6.83 -9.88 -22.54
N VAL A 403 -7.77 -10.02 -21.60
CA VAL A 403 -9.10 -9.37 -21.63
C VAL A 403 -9.11 -8.25 -20.59
N TYR A 404 -8.67 -7.06 -21.01
CA TYR A 404 -8.62 -5.87 -20.17
C TYR A 404 -8.96 -4.62 -20.98
N ASN A 405 -9.22 -3.52 -20.28
CA ASN A 405 -9.50 -2.25 -20.94
C ASN A 405 -8.22 -1.66 -21.56
N LYS A 406 -8.04 -1.83 -22.87
CA LYS A 406 -6.91 -1.24 -23.62
C LYS A 406 -6.95 0.28 -23.66
N ASP A 407 -8.14 0.85 -23.52
CA ASP A 407 -8.39 2.29 -23.43
C ASP A 407 -8.61 2.73 -21.97
N TYR A 408 -8.07 2.00 -20.99
CA TYR A 408 -8.26 2.26 -19.56
C TYR A 408 -8.04 3.73 -19.20
N LEU A 409 -7.05 4.38 -19.82
CA LEU A 409 -6.73 5.79 -19.61
C LEU A 409 -7.86 6.73 -20.00
N LYS A 410 -8.50 6.45 -21.14
CA LYS A 410 -9.65 7.22 -21.62
C LYS A 410 -10.86 7.01 -20.72
N THR A 411 -11.14 5.76 -20.33
CA THR A 411 -12.23 5.42 -19.41
C THR A 411 -12.02 6.03 -18.03
N GLU A 412 -10.80 6.00 -17.52
CA GLU A 412 -10.41 6.61 -16.25
C GLU A 412 -10.54 8.14 -16.29
N ASN A 413 -10.20 8.76 -17.43
CA ASN A 413 -10.39 10.20 -17.62
C ASN A 413 -11.89 10.58 -17.62
N GLU A 414 -12.73 9.82 -18.33
CA GLU A 414 -14.20 10.01 -18.28
C GLU A 414 -14.75 9.83 -16.86
N LEU A 415 -14.27 8.81 -16.14
CA LEU A 415 -14.66 8.58 -14.74
C LEU A 415 -14.20 9.72 -13.83
N SER A 416 -13.02 10.29 -14.08
CA SER A 416 -12.44 11.37 -13.26
C SER A 416 -13.32 12.63 -13.22
N LYS A 417 -14.17 12.86 -14.22
CA LYS A 417 -15.18 13.94 -14.24
C LYS A 417 -16.20 13.83 -13.11
N TYR A 418 -16.41 12.62 -12.59
CA TYR A 418 -17.31 12.34 -11.48
C TYR A 418 -16.58 12.30 -10.13
N LEU A 419 -15.25 12.19 -10.13
CA LEU A 419 -14.44 12.09 -8.92
C LEU A 419 -14.20 13.48 -8.31
N LYS A 420 -14.05 13.55 -6.98
CA LYS A 420 -13.76 14.81 -6.28
C LYS A 420 -12.28 15.20 -6.43
N GLY A 421 -12.01 16.44 -6.85
CA GLY A 421 -10.66 17.03 -6.93
C GLY A 421 -10.57 18.18 -7.97
N ASP A 422 -9.49 18.97 -7.92
CA ASP A 422 -9.19 19.96 -8.97
C ASP A 422 -8.79 19.23 -10.25
N TYR A 423 -9.72 19.13 -11.21
CA TYR A 423 -9.47 18.51 -12.50
C TYR A 423 -8.55 19.40 -13.35
N ILE A 424 -7.43 18.84 -13.81
CA ILE A 424 -6.50 19.49 -14.72
C ILE A 424 -7.01 19.29 -16.15
N ALA A 425 -7.35 20.42 -16.80
CA ALA A 425 -7.93 20.46 -18.15
C ALA A 425 -7.04 21.28 -19.10
N THR A 426 -6.07 20.62 -19.72
CA THR A 426 -5.34 21.12 -20.89
C THR A 426 -6.09 20.78 -22.18
N LEU A 427 -5.69 21.36 -23.32
CA LEU A 427 -6.23 21.00 -24.64
C LEU A 427 -5.86 19.56 -25.08
N ASP A 428 -4.88 18.93 -24.43
CA ASP A 428 -4.44 17.56 -24.72
C ASP A 428 -5.09 16.57 -23.74
N GLU A 429 -5.95 15.70 -24.28
CA GLU A 429 -6.71 14.73 -23.48
C GLU A 429 -5.82 13.67 -22.82
N GLU A 430 -4.69 13.28 -23.42
CA GLU A 430 -3.80 12.26 -22.86
C GLU A 430 -2.99 12.84 -21.69
N VAL A 431 -2.57 14.10 -21.82
CA VAL A 431 -1.94 14.84 -20.73
C VAL A 431 -2.90 15.01 -19.56
N ASN A 432 -4.18 15.26 -19.82
CA ASN A 432 -5.21 15.31 -18.78
C ASN A 432 -5.34 13.97 -18.06
N ALA A 433 -5.34 12.85 -18.80
CA ALA A 433 -5.39 11.51 -18.21
C ALA A 433 -4.17 11.22 -17.31
N ILE A 434 -2.96 11.64 -17.72
CA ILE A 434 -1.75 11.51 -16.89
C ILE A 434 -1.85 12.41 -15.65
N ALA A 435 -2.18 13.69 -15.83
CA ALA A 435 -2.16 14.69 -14.77
C ALA A 435 -3.17 14.42 -13.65
N ASN A 436 -4.34 13.86 -14.00
CA ASN A 436 -5.41 13.53 -13.07
C ASN A 436 -5.34 12.09 -12.53
N SER A 437 -4.36 11.29 -12.95
CA SER A 437 -4.16 9.96 -12.39
C SER A 437 -3.77 10.04 -10.92
N ARG A 438 -4.41 9.23 -10.06
CA ARG A 438 -4.07 9.11 -8.62
C ARG A 438 -2.60 8.79 -8.34
N HIS A 439 -1.89 8.29 -9.34
CA HIS A 439 -0.49 7.89 -9.27
C HIS A 439 0.48 9.00 -9.66
N ILE A 440 -0.01 10.13 -10.16
CA ILE A 440 0.80 11.26 -10.63
C ILE A 440 0.61 12.46 -9.71
N ILE A 441 1.72 13.15 -9.47
CA ILE A 441 1.73 14.48 -8.87
C ILE A 441 1.90 15.47 -10.03
N ALA A 442 0.81 16.15 -10.35
CA ALA A 442 0.83 17.30 -11.24
C ALA A 442 1.12 18.56 -10.42
N LYS A 443 2.25 19.21 -10.70
CA LYS A 443 2.67 20.43 -10.00
C LYS A 443 2.75 21.56 -11.01
N LYS A 444 1.90 22.57 -10.83
CA LYS A 444 1.98 23.84 -11.56
C LYS A 444 3.26 24.58 -11.18
N LEU A 445 3.94 25.10 -12.19
CA LEU A 445 5.21 25.83 -12.11
C LEU A 445 5.02 27.21 -12.77
N PRO A 446 5.99 28.13 -12.58
CA PRO A 446 6.01 29.38 -13.33
C PRO A 446 6.01 29.16 -14.85
N ASP A 447 5.79 30.24 -15.61
CA ASP A 447 5.96 30.24 -17.07
C ASP A 447 5.02 29.31 -17.83
N ASN A 448 3.80 29.16 -17.33
CA ASN A 448 2.78 28.27 -17.88
C ASN A 448 3.20 26.79 -17.93
N LEU A 449 4.18 26.36 -17.12
CA LEU A 449 4.64 24.97 -17.10
C LEU A 449 3.96 24.16 -16.00
N MET A 450 3.80 22.86 -16.24
CA MET A 450 3.35 21.88 -15.26
C MET A 450 4.26 20.66 -15.32
N SER A 451 4.81 20.25 -14.19
CA SER A 451 5.56 19.00 -14.11
C SER A 451 4.62 17.85 -13.75
N LEU A 452 4.71 16.77 -14.51
CA LEU A 452 4.03 15.51 -14.24
C LEU A 452 5.06 14.50 -13.76
N ASN A 453 4.92 14.07 -12.51
CA ASN A 453 5.86 13.13 -11.91
C ASN A 453 5.11 12.09 -11.09
N PHE A 454 5.47 10.82 -11.22
CA PHE A 454 4.86 9.79 -10.41
C PHE A 454 5.04 10.05 -8.91
N ASN A 455 4.01 9.75 -8.13
CA ASN A 455 4.04 9.87 -6.68
C ASN A 455 4.97 8.80 -6.08
N LYS A 456 5.36 8.95 -4.82
CA LYS A 456 6.27 7.99 -4.18
C LYS A 456 5.69 6.56 -4.12
N GLY A 457 4.36 6.44 -3.96
CA GLY A 457 3.66 5.16 -3.95
C GLY A 457 3.85 4.36 -5.25
N VAL A 458 3.93 5.01 -6.41
CA VAL A 458 4.24 4.33 -7.68
C VAL A 458 5.57 3.56 -7.61
N PHE A 459 6.57 4.17 -6.98
CA PHE A 459 7.88 3.53 -6.83
C PHE A 459 7.84 2.37 -5.84
N TYR A 460 7.13 2.52 -4.72
CA TYR A 460 7.03 1.50 -3.67
C TYR A 460 6.19 0.29 -4.10
N HIS A 461 5.05 0.52 -4.77
CA HIS A 461 4.18 -0.55 -5.25
C HIS A 461 4.53 -1.05 -6.64
N ALA A 462 5.65 -0.62 -7.20
CA ALA A 462 5.98 -0.94 -8.57
C ALA A 462 4.79 -0.75 -9.56
N ILE A 463 3.95 0.28 -9.38
CA ILE A 463 2.74 0.53 -10.20
C ILE A 463 3.19 1.17 -11.51
N TRP A 464 3.83 0.38 -12.37
CA TRP A 464 4.43 0.87 -13.61
C TRP A 464 3.56 0.51 -14.83
N ASN A 465 2.58 1.37 -15.08
CA ASN A 465 1.76 1.39 -16.30
C ASN A 465 2.22 2.49 -17.27
N ASP A 466 1.60 2.56 -18.45
CA ASP A 466 1.99 3.51 -19.50
C ASP A 466 1.98 4.98 -19.08
N LEU A 467 1.13 5.38 -18.12
CA LEU A 467 1.13 6.75 -17.59
C LEU A 467 2.33 7.01 -16.67
N THR A 468 2.52 6.12 -15.70
CA THR A 468 3.50 6.28 -14.63
C THR A 468 4.93 6.11 -15.12
N ILE A 469 5.15 5.33 -16.18
CA ILE A 469 6.47 5.26 -16.82
C ILE A 469 6.80 6.55 -17.58
N LYS A 470 5.82 7.24 -18.17
CA LYS A 470 6.02 8.52 -18.88
C LYS A 470 6.27 9.69 -17.91
N ALA A 471 5.66 9.65 -16.73
CA ALA A 471 5.74 10.72 -15.74
C ALA A 471 7.06 10.73 -14.94
N ARG A 472 8.20 10.84 -15.64
CA ARG A 472 9.54 10.99 -15.05
C ARG A 472 10.27 12.15 -15.71
N GLY A 473 10.29 13.31 -15.05
CA GLY A 473 10.87 14.51 -15.65
C GLY A 473 10.14 14.93 -16.91
N LEU A 474 8.81 14.94 -16.86
CA LEU A 474 7.93 15.38 -17.93
C LEU A 474 7.36 16.76 -17.56
N PHE A 475 7.53 17.74 -18.45
CA PHE A 475 7.07 19.11 -18.29
C PHE A 475 6.22 19.51 -19.49
N VAL A 476 4.99 19.88 -19.21
CA VAL A 476 3.98 20.24 -20.22
C VAL A 476 3.50 21.66 -20.01
N ASP A 477 2.97 22.26 -21.07
CA ASP A 477 2.25 23.52 -21.00
C ASP A 477 0.90 23.35 -20.28
N GLN A 478 0.56 24.26 -19.36
CA GLN A 478 -0.65 24.20 -18.53
C GLN A 478 -1.95 24.41 -19.32
N THR A 479 -1.88 25.04 -20.49
CA THR A 479 -3.06 25.35 -21.30
C THR A 479 -3.22 24.32 -22.40
N THR A 480 -2.16 24.08 -23.17
CA THR A 480 -2.20 23.26 -24.38
C THR A 480 -1.89 21.79 -24.14
N GLY A 481 -1.15 21.47 -23.06
CA GLY A 481 -0.62 20.13 -22.81
C GLY A 481 0.64 19.80 -23.62
N ALA A 482 1.12 20.69 -24.49
CA ALA A 482 2.32 20.45 -25.29
C ALA A 482 3.54 20.16 -24.40
N VAL A 483 4.31 19.13 -24.73
CA VAL A 483 5.55 18.79 -24.01
C VAL A 483 6.60 19.87 -24.30
N LYS A 484 7.06 20.56 -23.25
CA LYS A 484 8.05 21.64 -23.33
C LYS A 484 9.45 21.19 -22.88
N ALA A 485 9.52 20.20 -21.99
CA ALA A 485 10.76 19.51 -21.66
C ALA A 485 10.46 18.10 -21.19
N ARG A 486 11.33 17.13 -21.50
CA ARG A 486 11.18 15.76 -20.97
C ARG A 486 12.49 15.00 -20.79
N SER A 487 12.42 13.94 -19.97
CA SER A 487 13.45 12.89 -19.89
C SER A 487 12.95 11.55 -20.41
N TYR A 488 13.72 10.49 -20.14
CA TYR A 488 13.39 9.09 -20.40
C TYR A 488 12.05 8.66 -19.79
N ASN A 489 11.38 7.68 -20.41
CA ASN A 489 10.42 6.87 -19.65
C ASN A 489 11.18 6.10 -18.56
N LYS A 490 10.54 5.84 -17.42
CA LYS A 490 11.14 5.09 -16.30
C LYS A 490 11.67 3.73 -16.75
N PHE A 491 12.93 3.47 -16.44
CA PHE A 491 13.60 2.19 -16.64
C PHE A 491 14.13 1.59 -15.32
N PHE A 492 14.43 0.30 -15.35
CA PHE A 492 14.52 -0.58 -14.17
C PHE A 492 15.87 -1.28 -14.07
N ASN A 493 16.21 -1.79 -12.88
CA ASN A 493 17.32 -2.72 -12.78
C ASN A 493 16.93 -4.06 -13.42
N PHE A 494 17.90 -4.83 -13.87
CA PHE A 494 17.64 -6.23 -14.23
C PHE A 494 17.04 -6.98 -13.03
N GLY A 495 16.07 -7.84 -13.30
CA GLY A 495 15.32 -8.61 -12.30
C GLY A 495 14.32 -7.79 -11.47
N GLU A 496 14.15 -6.48 -11.74
CA GLU A 496 13.24 -5.62 -10.97
C GLU A 496 11.77 -5.79 -11.40
N ARG A 497 11.49 -6.21 -12.64
CA ARG A 497 10.12 -6.38 -13.17
C ARG A 497 9.74 -7.82 -13.52
N GLY A 498 10.71 -8.72 -13.60
CA GLY A 498 10.52 -10.10 -14.01
C GLY A 498 11.75 -10.93 -13.69
N ASP A 499 11.91 -12.07 -14.37
CA ASP A 499 13.10 -12.88 -14.25
C ASP A 499 14.31 -12.18 -14.89
N GLU A 500 15.42 -12.09 -14.16
CA GLU A 500 16.63 -11.39 -14.61
C GLU A 500 17.22 -12.04 -15.87
N GLN A 501 17.24 -13.37 -15.94
CA GLN A 501 17.80 -14.09 -17.06
C GLN A 501 16.95 -13.91 -18.31
N GLU A 502 15.62 -14.00 -18.16
CA GLU A 502 14.67 -13.71 -19.24
C GLU A 502 14.83 -12.27 -19.77
N GLU A 503 15.03 -11.28 -18.89
CA GLU A 503 15.25 -9.89 -19.30
C GLU A 503 16.56 -9.71 -20.10
N PHE A 504 17.62 -10.43 -19.75
CA PHE A 504 18.89 -10.46 -20.49
C PHE A 504 18.75 -11.15 -21.85
N ASP A 505 18.04 -12.29 -21.89
CA ASP A 505 17.84 -13.09 -23.10
C ASP A 505 17.02 -12.34 -24.15
N ASN A 506 16.12 -11.46 -23.70
CA ASN A 506 15.24 -10.66 -24.54
C ASN A 506 15.87 -9.35 -25.06
N LEU A 507 17.16 -9.07 -24.79
CA LEU A 507 17.82 -7.86 -25.29
C LEU A 507 17.98 -7.90 -26.82
N VAL A 508 17.63 -6.80 -27.49
CA VAL A 508 17.80 -6.66 -28.94
C VAL A 508 19.13 -5.98 -29.26
N TYR A 509 20.00 -6.68 -29.96
CA TYR A 509 21.33 -6.19 -30.33
C TYR A 509 21.32 -5.36 -31.62
N PRO A 510 22.27 -4.42 -31.81
CA PRO A 510 23.35 -4.08 -30.89
C PRO A 510 22.86 -3.28 -29.68
N VAL A 511 23.50 -3.49 -28.53
CA VAL A 511 23.22 -2.74 -27.30
C VAL A 511 24.32 -1.71 -27.05
N HIS A 512 23.96 -0.63 -26.36
CA HIS A 512 24.83 0.44 -25.94
C HIS A 512 25.00 0.41 -24.42
N ILE A 513 26.24 0.45 -23.95
CA ILE A 513 26.61 0.43 -22.53
C ILE A 513 27.12 1.82 -22.19
N SER A 514 26.41 2.48 -21.26
CA SER A 514 26.79 3.78 -20.75
C SER A 514 27.17 3.71 -19.28
N ARG A 515 28.21 4.46 -18.90
CA ARG A 515 28.59 4.59 -17.49
C ARG A 515 27.45 5.27 -16.75
N LYS A 516 27.04 4.69 -15.62
CA LYS A 516 26.03 5.30 -14.77
C LYS A 516 26.71 6.29 -13.84
N GLU A 517 26.77 7.56 -14.24
CA GLU A 517 27.20 8.64 -13.35
C GLU A 517 26.24 8.78 -12.16
N ASN A 518 26.74 9.37 -11.07
CA ASN A 518 26.04 9.44 -9.79
C ASN A 518 25.89 10.89 -9.30
N GLY A 519 24.96 11.58 -9.92
CA GLY A 519 24.48 12.90 -9.54
C GLY A 519 22.96 12.95 -9.58
N PHE A 520 22.41 14.12 -9.87
CA PHE A 520 20.98 14.29 -10.08
C PHE A 520 20.65 14.56 -11.54
N LEU A 521 19.42 14.20 -11.94
CA LEU A 521 18.93 14.41 -13.30
C LEU A 521 18.73 15.90 -13.58
N GLY A 522 19.46 16.42 -14.57
CA GLY A 522 19.27 17.73 -15.16
C GLY A 522 18.63 17.63 -16.55
N ILE A 523 17.74 18.55 -16.86
CA ILE A 523 17.07 18.65 -18.16
C ILE A 523 17.22 20.10 -18.62
N ILE A 524 17.77 20.28 -19.82
CA ILE A 524 17.88 21.57 -20.48
C ILE A 524 17.07 21.51 -21.77
N SER A 525 16.13 22.44 -21.94
CA SER A 525 15.35 22.56 -23.18
C SER A 525 15.11 24.03 -23.51
N TRP A 526 14.40 24.29 -24.61
CA TRP A 526 14.13 25.63 -25.10
C TRP A 526 12.63 25.92 -25.10
N ASP A 527 12.25 27.02 -24.47
CA ASP A 527 10.89 27.54 -24.54
C ASP A 527 10.78 28.56 -25.67
N GLU A 528 10.19 28.12 -26.78
CA GLU A 528 9.99 28.96 -27.97
C GLU A 528 9.04 30.12 -27.72
N GLU A 529 8.07 29.97 -26.82
CA GLU A 529 7.03 30.97 -26.58
C GLU A 529 7.57 32.17 -25.78
N HIS A 530 8.36 31.87 -24.75
CA HIS A 530 8.97 32.87 -23.87
C HIS A 530 10.42 33.21 -24.25
N GLN A 531 10.96 32.61 -25.32
CA GLN A 531 12.32 32.81 -25.84
C GLN A 531 13.41 32.65 -24.76
N LYS A 532 13.33 31.55 -23.98
CA LYS A 532 14.25 31.29 -22.87
C LYS A 532 14.62 29.83 -22.70
N ILE A 533 15.72 29.60 -21.98
CA ILE A 533 16.18 28.26 -21.61
C ILE A 533 15.35 27.73 -20.44
N ILE A 534 14.84 26.51 -20.57
CA ILE A 534 14.24 25.76 -19.47
C ILE A 534 15.36 24.98 -18.78
N PHE A 535 15.61 25.29 -17.50
CA PHE A 535 16.43 24.46 -16.63
C PHE A 535 15.54 23.72 -15.65
N ALA A 536 15.57 22.39 -15.69
CA ALA A 536 14.80 21.57 -14.79
C ALA A 536 15.65 20.49 -14.12
N SER A 537 15.32 20.20 -12.87
CA SER A 537 15.67 18.94 -12.23
C SER A 537 14.62 17.88 -12.57
N LYS A 538 14.69 16.68 -11.95
CA LYS A 538 13.72 15.59 -12.16
C LYS A 538 12.24 16.02 -12.15
N SER A 539 11.83 17.00 -11.36
CA SER A 539 10.40 17.29 -11.19
C SER A 539 10.06 18.76 -10.97
N THR A 540 11.00 19.67 -11.21
CA THR A 540 10.76 21.09 -10.97
C THR A 540 11.80 21.96 -11.68
N THR A 541 11.36 23.15 -12.08
CA THR A 541 12.18 24.24 -12.66
C THR A 541 12.64 25.26 -11.60
N GLN A 542 12.40 24.99 -10.32
CA GLN A 542 12.74 25.85 -9.19
C GLN A 542 13.31 25.03 -8.01
N GLY A 543 13.78 25.70 -6.95
CA GLY A 543 14.38 25.05 -5.78
C GLY A 543 15.87 24.74 -5.96
N ASN A 544 16.48 24.10 -4.96
CA ASN A 544 17.94 24.12 -4.75
C ASN A 544 18.79 23.47 -5.87
N PHE A 545 18.24 22.51 -6.62
CA PHE A 545 18.99 21.81 -7.66
C PHE A 545 19.17 22.64 -8.95
N VAL A 546 18.18 23.47 -9.31
CA VAL A 546 18.24 24.24 -10.56
C VAL A 546 19.36 25.29 -10.55
N PRO A 547 19.60 26.05 -9.46
CA PRO A 547 20.78 26.90 -9.33
C PRO A 547 22.10 26.15 -9.49
N MET A 548 22.20 24.90 -9.02
CA MET A 548 23.42 24.09 -9.22
C MET A 548 23.65 23.74 -10.69
N ILE A 549 22.58 23.46 -11.46
CA ILE A 549 22.70 23.27 -12.91
C ILE A 549 23.24 24.54 -13.56
N LYS A 550 22.68 25.70 -13.20
CA LYS A 550 23.07 27.00 -13.75
C LYS A 550 24.51 27.38 -13.40
N ASP A 551 24.94 27.12 -12.17
CA ASP A 551 26.31 27.39 -11.72
C ASP A 551 27.36 26.65 -12.57
N ILE A 552 27.11 25.37 -12.89
CA ILE A 552 27.99 24.62 -13.81
C ILE A 552 27.84 25.15 -15.23
N TRP A 553 26.60 25.28 -15.71
CA TRP A 553 26.30 25.73 -17.07
C TRP A 553 26.97 27.06 -17.41
N ASP A 554 26.86 28.07 -16.56
CA ASP A 554 27.41 29.40 -16.81
C ASP A 554 28.94 29.42 -16.89
N CYS A 555 29.59 28.40 -16.35
CA CYS A 555 31.04 28.20 -16.42
C CYS A 555 31.45 27.30 -17.61
N CYS A 556 30.53 26.58 -18.26
CA CYS A 556 30.82 25.79 -19.46
C CYS A 556 31.16 26.70 -20.65
N LEU A 557 31.93 26.16 -21.60
CA LEU A 557 32.34 26.88 -22.79
C LEU A 557 31.10 27.35 -23.57
N GLU A 558 31.03 28.66 -23.86
CA GLU A 558 29.89 29.27 -24.55
C GLU A 558 29.54 28.57 -25.87
N HIS A 559 30.57 28.18 -26.65
CA HIS A 559 30.40 27.38 -27.87
C HIS A 559 29.60 26.09 -27.62
N ASN A 560 29.95 25.32 -26.59
CA ASN A 560 29.30 24.06 -26.28
C ASN A 560 27.86 24.28 -25.77
N ARG A 561 27.65 25.33 -24.97
CA ARG A 561 26.31 25.73 -24.53
C ARG A 561 25.40 26.08 -25.70
N ASN A 562 25.88 26.92 -26.62
CA ASN A 562 25.12 27.33 -27.79
C ASN A 562 24.77 26.13 -28.67
N LEU A 563 25.69 25.17 -28.86
CA LEU A 563 25.40 23.93 -29.58
C LEU A 563 24.22 23.16 -28.99
N ILE A 564 24.17 22.98 -27.66
CA ILE A 564 23.04 22.32 -27.00
C ILE A 564 21.74 23.08 -27.27
N ILE A 565 21.74 24.40 -27.08
CA ILE A 565 20.54 25.22 -27.28
C ILE A 565 20.06 25.20 -28.74
N ASP A 566 20.98 25.29 -29.70
CA ASP A 566 20.66 25.26 -31.12
C ASP A 566 20.06 23.91 -31.53
N LEU A 567 20.58 22.80 -31.00
CA LEU A 567 20.01 21.46 -31.21
C LEU A 567 18.62 21.33 -30.59
N CYS A 568 18.45 21.80 -29.34
CA CYS A 568 17.15 21.81 -28.66
C CYS A 568 16.10 22.62 -29.44
N LYS A 569 16.46 23.79 -29.97
CA LYS A 569 15.61 24.63 -30.83
C LYS A 569 15.25 23.93 -32.14
N LYS A 570 16.28 23.50 -32.89
CA LYS A 570 16.13 22.95 -34.24
C LYS A 570 15.29 21.69 -34.28
N TYR A 571 15.38 20.85 -33.24
CA TYR A 571 14.74 19.54 -33.21
C TYR A 571 13.58 19.44 -32.20
N ASN A 572 13.22 20.53 -31.52
CA ASN A 572 12.28 20.54 -30.40
C ASN A 572 12.61 19.41 -29.40
N ALA A 573 13.77 19.52 -28.76
CA ALA A 573 14.33 18.47 -27.93
C ALA A 573 14.77 18.95 -26.54
N SER A 574 14.91 18.00 -25.64
CA SER A 574 15.52 18.16 -24.32
C SER A 574 16.88 17.48 -24.31
N ALA A 575 17.92 18.21 -23.89
CA ALA A 575 19.20 17.63 -23.54
C ALA A 575 19.15 17.16 -22.08
N VAL A 576 19.45 15.88 -21.86
CA VAL A 576 19.39 15.24 -20.55
C VAL A 576 20.79 15.04 -20.01
N PHE A 577 21.01 15.46 -18.77
CA PHE A 577 22.31 15.45 -18.12
C PHE A 577 22.26 14.72 -16.77
N GLU A 578 23.37 14.09 -16.39
CA GLU A 578 23.67 13.83 -14.99
C GLU A 578 24.52 14.99 -14.45
N VAL A 579 24.02 15.64 -13.40
CA VAL A 579 24.62 16.84 -12.82
C VAL A 579 25.32 16.45 -11.52
N CYS A 580 26.65 16.59 -11.49
CA CYS A 580 27.46 16.32 -10.31
C CYS A 580 27.96 17.65 -9.76
N HIS A 581 27.50 17.99 -8.56
CA HIS A 581 27.82 19.27 -7.93
C HIS A 581 28.28 19.05 -6.48
N PRO A 582 29.36 19.69 -6.01
CA PRO A 582 29.91 19.45 -4.67
C PRO A 582 28.94 19.78 -3.52
N SER A 583 28.02 20.72 -3.75
CA SER A 583 26.96 21.05 -2.78
C SER A 583 25.84 20.00 -2.69
N ASP A 584 25.82 18.99 -3.56
CA ASP A 584 24.88 17.88 -3.47
C ASP A 584 25.46 16.73 -2.62
N ASN A 585 25.09 16.75 -1.35
CA ASN A 585 25.55 15.79 -0.35
C ASN A 585 24.79 14.45 -0.37
N THR A 586 23.95 14.22 -1.37
CA THR A 586 23.13 13.00 -1.41
C THR A 586 23.84 11.83 -2.08
N HIS A 587 24.89 12.03 -2.86
CA HIS A 587 25.48 10.98 -3.70
C HIS A 587 26.58 10.15 -3.01
N MET A 588 26.86 8.97 -3.56
CA MET A 588 27.80 7.99 -2.99
C MET A 588 29.14 8.00 -3.72
N ILE A 589 29.18 8.35 -5.00
CA ILE A 589 30.43 8.46 -5.73
C ILE A 589 31.04 9.82 -5.43
N ASP A 590 32.33 9.81 -5.12
CA ASP A 590 33.07 11.02 -4.82
C ASP A 590 33.72 11.52 -6.11
N TYR A 591 33.35 12.74 -6.49
CA TYR A 591 33.94 13.46 -7.62
C TYR A 591 34.97 14.50 -7.14
N GLU A 592 35.48 14.34 -5.92
CA GLU A 592 36.60 15.12 -5.35
C GLU A 592 36.36 16.64 -5.32
N GLY A 593 35.10 17.04 -5.23
CA GLY A 593 34.69 18.44 -5.22
C GLY A 593 34.54 19.07 -6.61
N GLU A 594 34.77 18.30 -7.67
CA GLU A 594 34.63 18.75 -9.05
C GLU A 594 33.16 18.89 -9.47
N LYS A 595 32.93 19.83 -10.38
CA LYS A 595 31.64 20.10 -11.00
C LYS A 595 31.61 19.43 -12.37
N HIS A 596 30.59 18.63 -12.63
CA HIS A 596 30.41 17.97 -13.92
C HIS A 596 28.98 18.02 -14.42
N LEU A 597 28.84 18.22 -15.72
CA LEU A 597 27.60 18.15 -16.47
C LEU A 597 27.76 17.07 -17.56
N PHE A 598 27.37 15.84 -17.23
CA PHE A 598 27.50 14.71 -18.13
C PHE A 598 26.29 14.61 -19.05
N LEU A 599 26.47 14.88 -20.34
CA LEU A 599 25.44 14.68 -21.35
C LEU A 599 25.15 13.18 -21.50
N LEU A 600 23.89 12.82 -21.27
CA LEU A 600 23.39 11.45 -21.35
C LEU A 600 22.77 11.18 -22.73
N ASP A 601 21.75 11.96 -23.11
CA ASP A 601 21.02 11.81 -24.37
C ASP A 601 20.28 13.10 -24.77
N PHE A 602 19.80 13.14 -26.01
CA PHE A 602 18.75 14.07 -26.43
C PHE A 602 17.42 13.35 -26.60
N ILE A 603 16.35 13.90 -26.02
CA ILE A 603 15.01 13.33 -26.03
C ILE A 603 14.08 14.28 -26.79
N PRO A 604 13.27 13.79 -27.75
CA PRO A 604 12.31 14.66 -28.43
C PRO A 604 11.25 15.15 -27.45
N ASN A 605 10.81 16.40 -27.55
CA ASN A 605 9.76 16.96 -26.71
C ASN A 605 8.37 16.52 -27.21
N GLN A 606 8.08 15.24 -27.05
CA GLN A 606 6.83 14.59 -27.43
C GLN A 606 6.34 13.71 -26.28
N LEU A 607 5.07 13.33 -26.24
CA LEU A 607 4.54 12.50 -25.15
C LEU A 607 4.90 11.02 -25.30
N HIS A 608 4.81 10.51 -26.53
CA HIS A 608 5.25 9.18 -26.91
C HIS A 608 6.66 9.25 -27.48
N LEU A 609 7.46 8.23 -27.21
CA LEU A 609 8.77 8.06 -27.84
C LEU A 609 8.65 6.89 -28.81
N ASP A 610 9.31 6.97 -29.97
CA ASP A 610 9.37 5.89 -30.97
C ASP A 610 10.32 4.74 -30.54
N GLY A 611 10.32 4.44 -29.24
CA GLY A 611 11.10 3.43 -28.52
C GLY A 611 10.52 3.21 -27.11
N ILE A 612 11.04 2.24 -26.35
CA ILE A 612 10.41 1.89 -25.04
C ILE A 612 10.74 2.91 -23.95
N ASN A 613 12.03 3.24 -23.77
CA ASN A 613 12.50 4.19 -22.75
C ASN A 613 13.10 5.46 -23.34
N VAL A 614 13.74 5.33 -24.50
CA VAL A 614 14.36 6.40 -25.28
C VAL A 614 14.13 6.13 -26.77
N ASP A 615 13.93 7.18 -27.56
CA ASP A 615 14.07 7.08 -29.01
C ASP A 615 15.57 7.07 -29.35
N ILE A 616 16.12 5.87 -29.49
CA ILE A 616 17.54 5.67 -29.72
C ILE A 616 18.00 6.20 -31.09
N LYS A 617 17.13 6.21 -32.10
CA LYS A 617 17.51 6.72 -33.43
C LYS A 617 17.62 8.24 -33.40
N PHE A 618 16.64 8.89 -32.78
CA PHE A 618 16.66 10.34 -32.58
C PHE A 618 17.84 10.77 -31.71
N SER A 619 18.01 10.15 -30.53
CA SER A 619 19.11 10.51 -29.63
C SER A 619 20.47 10.32 -30.30
N ASN A 620 20.72 9.17 -30.94
CA ASN A 620 21.99 8.93 -31.62
C ASN A 620 22.29 9.94 -32.73
N LYS A 621 21.27 10.43 -33.45
CA LYS A 621 21.44 11.45 -34.48
C LYS A 621 21.94 12.76 -33.86
N LEU A 622 21.26 13.25 -32.82
CA LEU A 622 21.60 14.52 -32.17
C LEU A 622 22.92 14.42 -31.39
N CYS A 623 23.17 13.32 -30.68
CA CYS A 623 24.45 13.06 -30.02
C CYS A 623 25.61 13.09 -31.01
N LYS A 624 25.46 12.48 -32.20
CA LYS A 624 26.50 12.57 -33.26
C LYS A 624 26.70 14.00 -33.77
N GLU A 625 25.62 14.73 -34.01
CA GLU A 625 25.69 16.14 -34.45
C GLU A 625 26.38 17.02 -33.40
N PHE A 626 26.10 16.80 -32.11
CA PHE A 626 26.78 17.45 -31.00
C PHE A 626 28.26 17.08 -30.96
N ILE A 627 28.61 15.79 -30.91
CA ILE A 627 29.99 15.30 -30.78
C ILE A 627 30.87 15.81 -31.93
N ASN A 628 30.35 15.88 -33.16
CA ASN A 628 31.10 16.38 -34.32
C ASN A 628 31.53 17.86 -34.19
N ASN A 629 30.84 18.64 -33.35
CA ASN A 629 31.07 20.08 -33.19
C ASN A 629 31.51 20.47 -31.78
N TYR A 630 31.43 19.53 -30.83
CA TYR A 630 31.78 19.70 -29.42
C TYR A 630 33.29 19.87 -29.24
N LYS A 631 33.70 20.77 -28.33
CA LYS A 631 35.10 21.10 -28.06
C LYS A 631 35.49 20.68 -26.63
N PRO A 632 35.81 19.39 -26.40
CA PRO A 632 36.12 18.85 -25.05
C PRO A 632 37.39 19.44 -24.46
N GLU A 633 38.44 19.65 -25.29
CA GLU A 633 39.75 20.15 -24.87
C GLU A 633 39.71 21.51 -24.15
N LYS A 634 38.59 22.24 -24.27
CA LYS A 634 38.38 23.59 -23.74
C LYS A 634 37.23 23.67 -22.74
N ASP A 635 36.65 22.53 -22.35
CA ASP A 635 35.50 22.46 -21.46
C ASP A 635 35.68 21.27 -20.50
N SER A 636 36.22 21.55 -19.33
CA SER A 636 36.46 20.53 -18.30
C SER A 636 35.23 20.21 -17.46
N LEU A 637 34.11 20.90 -17.68
CA LEU A 637 32.89 20.79 -16.87
C LEU A 637 31.79 20.01 -17.59
N MET A 638 31.62 20.21 -18.90
CA MET A 638 30.69 19.42 -19.70
C MET A 638 31.42 18.23 -20.32
N ALA A 639 30.85 17.03 -20.24
CA ALA A 639 31.41 15.83 -20.87
C ALA A 639 30.29 14.92 -21.42
N CYS A 640 30.59 14.08 -22.41
CA CYS A 640 29.67 13.03 -22.84
C CYS A 640 29.96 11.74 -22.05
N THR A 641 28.91 11.01 -21.68
CA THR A 641 29.11 9.69 -21.06
C THR A 641 29.72 8.69 -22.05
N LEU A 642 30.48 7.74 -21.50
CA LEU A 642 30.99 6.60 -22.23
C LEU A 642 29.86 5.89 -22.98
N ASN A 643 30.06 5.50 -24.24
CA ASN A 643 29.08 4.78 -25.04
C ASN A 643 29.77 3.63 -25.79
N ILE A 644 29.79 2.45 -25.17
CA ILE A 644 30.39 1.23 -25.76
C ILE A 644 29.29 0.43 -26.45
N LYS A 645 29.52 0.05 -27.71
CA LYS A 645 28.60 -0.78 -28.48
C LYS A 645 28.97 -2.25 -28.37
N ALA A 646 28.05 -3.09 -27.93
CA ALA A 646 28.16 -4.55 -27.96
C ALA A 646 27.22 -5.13 -29.01
N SER A 647 27.73 -6.00 -29.88
CA SER A 647 26.94 -6.60 -30.97
C SER A 647 26.35 -7.97 -30.62
N SER A 648 26.75 -8.55 -29.48
CA SER A 648 26.26 -9.84 -28.99
C SER A 648 26.32 -9.91 -27.47
N ARG A 649 25.66 -10.92 -26.89
CA ARG A 649 25.67 -11.22 -25.46
C ARG A 649 27.08 -11.44 -24.91
N ASP A 650 27.87 -12.26 -25.58
CA ASP A 650 29.24 -12.54 -25.13
C ASP A 650 30.10 -11.26 -25.07
N GLN A 651 29.93 -10.36 -26.04
CA GLN A 651 30.60 -9.05 -26.02
C GLN A 651 30.09 -8.18 -24.88
N LEU A 652 28.78 -8.16 -24.64
CA LEU A 652 28.17 -7.42 -23.55
C LEU A 652 28.73 -7.87 -22.19
N GLU A 653 28.70 -9.18 -21.92
CA GLU A 653 29.21 -9.75 -20.68
C GLU A 653 30.71 -9.49 -20.50
N HIS A 654 31.49 -9.62 -21.58
CA HIS A 654 32.91 -9.31 -21.58
C HIS A 654 33.19 -7.83 -21.25
N TYR A 655 32.44 -6.90 -21.84
CA TYR A 655 32.62 -5.46 -21.59
C TYR A 655 32.17 -5.09 -20.18
N ILE A 656 31.05 -5.61 -19.69
CA ILE A 656 30.60 -5.39 -18.31
C ILE A 656 31.68 -5.83 -17.33
N LYS A 657 32.24 -7.03 -17.52
CA LYS A 657 33.32 -7.55 -16.68
C LYS A 657 34.57 -6.68 -16.74
N SER A 658 34.95 -6.23 -17.93
CA SER A 658 36.12 -5.37 -18.14
C SER A 658 35.95 -4.00 -17.47
N ILE A 659 34.77 -3.38 -17.60
CA ILE A 659 34.43 -2.11 -16.93
C ILE A 659 34.48 -2.29 -15.41
N PHE A 660 33.92 -3.38 -14.88
CA PHE A 660 33.95 -3.67 -13.45
C PHE A 660 35.38 -3.81 -12.91
N MET A 661 36.26 -4.47 -13.66
CA MET A 661 37.66 -4.65 -13.26
C MET A 661 38.47 -3.36 -13.33
N ALA A 662 38.18 -2.49 -14.32
CA ALA A 662 38.87 -1.21 -14.49
C ALA A 662 38.39 -0.14 -13.49
N GLU A 663 37.07 -0.05 -13.27
CA GLU A 663 36.44 1.01 -12.47
C GLU A 663 35.49 0.45 -11.39
N PRO A 664 35.97 -0.36 -10.43
CA PRO A 664 35.11 -1.03 -9.46
C PRO A 664 34.36 -0.08 -8.51
N LYS A 665 34.78 1.20 -8.47
CA LYS A 665 34.20 2.24 -7.61
C LYS A 665 33.08 3.05 -8.26
N THR A 666 32.71 2.79 -9.52
CA THR A 666 31.58 3.49 -10.16
C THR A 666 30.22 3.02 -9.62
N GLU A 667 29.13 3.74 -9.89
CA GLU A 667 27.78 3.30 -9.50
C GLU A 667 27.38 2.02 -10.23
N GLY A 668 27.72 1.94 -11.51
CA GLY A 668 27.44 0.82 -12.39
C GLY A 668 27.26 1.30 -13.83
N PHE A 669 26.35 0.67 -14.56
CA PHE A 669 26.11 0.99 -15.97
C PHE A 669 24.62 0.98 -16.31
N VAL A 670 24.31 1.58 -17.46
CA VAL A 670 23.02 1.54 -18.12
C VAL A 670 23.22 0.83 -19.45
N ILE A 671 22.37 -0.15 -19.76
CA ILE A 671 22.30 -0.81 -21.06
C ILE A 671 21.08 -0.24 -21.77
N THR A 672 21.27 0.18 -23.02
CA THR A 672 20.19 0.54 -23.93
C THR A 672 20.23 -0.39 -25.13
N ASP A 673 19.14 -1.11 -25.39
CA ASP A 673 19.05 -2.02 -26.53
C ASP A 673 18.66 -1.31 -27.83
N ALA A 674 18.65 -2.04 -28.95
CA ALA A 674 18.35 -1.48 -30.27
C ALA A 674 16.90 -1.00 -30.45
N THR A 675 15.98 -1.39 -29.55
CA THR A 675 14.59 -0.90 -29.51
C THR A 675 14.43 0.36 -28.65
N GLY A 676 15.48 0.75 -27.93
CA GLY A 676 15.43 1.84 -26.97
C GLY A 676 14.93 1.41 -25.59
N LYS A 677 14.93 0.11 -25.28
CA LYS A 677 14.69 -0.42 -23.93
C LYS A 677 15.94 -0.22 -23.08
N MET A 678 15.75 0.25 -21.85
CA MET A 678 16.85 0.55 -20.95
C MET A 678 16.80 -0.32 -19.69
N TYR A 679 17.98 -0.75 -19.26
CA TYR A 679 18.20 -1.43 -17.99
C TYR A 679 19.39 -0.84 -17.28
N LYS A 680 19.44 -0.95 -15.96
CA LYS A 680 20.59 -0.50 -15.16
C LYS A 680 21.09 -1.63 -14.28
N GLN A 681 22.39 -1.68 -14.08
CA GLN A 681 23.01 -2.57 -13.12
C GLN A 681 23.91 -1.76 -12.21
N LYS A 682 23.87 -2.07 -10.91
CA LYS A 682 24.67 -1.37 -9.91
C LYS A 682 25.76 -2.28 -9.40
N PHE A 683 26.96 -1.74 -9.26
CA PHE A 683 28.10 -2.51 -8.76
C PHE A 683 28.07 -2.69 -7.24
N PRO A 684 28.68 -3.78 -6.73
CA PRO A 684 28.72 -4.07 -5.30
C PRO A 684 29.23 -2.92 -4.44
N TYR A 685 30.28 -2.21 -4.89
CA TYR A 685 30.83 -1.05 -4.18
C TYR A 685 29.75 -0.01 -3.87
N TYR A 686 28.97 0.39 -4.88
CA TYR A 686 27.91 1.36 -4.72
C TYR A 686 26.79 0.86 -3.82
N LEU A 687 26.37 -0.41 -3.97
CA LEU A 687 25.30 -0.99 -3.17
C LEU A 687 25.66 -1.01 -1.68
N VAL A 688 26.91 -1.33 -1.35
CA VAL A 688 27.43 -1.29 0.02
C VAL A 688 27.35 0.14 0.59
N TRP A 689 27.83 1.15 -0.15
CA TRP A 689 27.82 2.52 0.35
C TRP A 689 26.43 3.15 0.38
N LYS A 690 25.53 2.77 -0.54
CA LYS A 690 24.12 3.15 -0.48
C LYS A 690 23.45 2.61 0.79
N ARG A 691 23.75 1.36 1.17
CA ARG A 691 23.26 0.76 2.43
C ARG A 691 23.85 1.45 3.65
N ARG A 692 25.15 1.73 3.67
CA ARG A 692 25.81 2.45 4.77
C ARG A 692 25.33 3.89 4.94
N ARG A 693 25.00 4.59 3.85
CA ARG A 693 24.33 5.91 3.91
C ARG A 693 23.00 5.85 4.65
N TYR A 694 22.24 4.78 4.45
CA TYR A 694 20.99 4.58 5.18
C TYR A 694 21.24 4.44 6.69
N TYR A 695 22.25 3.69 7.12
CA TYR A 695 22.62 3.59 8.54
C TYR A 695 23.04 4.94 9.14
N LEU A 696 23.87 5.70 8.43
CA LEU A 696 24.25 7.04 8.83
C LEU A 696 23.02 7.94 9.04
N ASN A 697 22.04 7.87 8.13
CA ASN A 697 20.80 8.62 8.26
C ASN A 697 19.93 8.13 9.43
N CYS A 698 19.85 6.84 9.70
CA CYS A 698 19.12 6.31 10.85
C CYS A 698 19.69 6.84 12.17
N ILE A 699 21.01 6.75 12.34
CA ILE A 699 21.72 7.24 13.53
C ILE A 699 21.49 8.75 13.70
N ARG A 700 21.63 9.53 12.62
CA ARG A 700 21.38 10.98 12.65
C ARG A 700 19.95 11.37 12.98
N SER A 701 18.97 10.54 12.62
CA SER A 701 17.55 10.82 12.82
C SER A 701 16.95 10.12 14.05
N GLY A 702 17.76 9.41 14.85
CA GLY A 702 17.29 8.63 15.99
C GLY A 702 16.34 7.48 15.61
N LYS A 703 16.35 7.06 14.33
CA LYS A 703 15.54 5.92 13.87
C LYS A 703 16.24 4.62 14.22
N GLU A 704 15.45 3.60 14.52
CA GLU A 704 15.97 2.25 14.73
C GLU A 704 16.76 1.77 13.51
N LEU A 705 17.90 1.15 13.78
CA LEU A 705 18.69 0.47 12.77
C LEU A 705 17.97 -0.83 12.38
N PRO A 706 18.07 -1.27 11.12
CA PRO A 706 17.44 -2.50 10.69
C PRO A 706 18.11 -3.70 11.35
N ASP A 707 17.32 -4.73 11.66
CA ASP A 707 17.83 -6.01 12.15
C ASP A 707 18.63 -6.77 11.07
N GLY A 708 19.47 -7.73 11.48
CA GLY A 708 20.25 -8.57 10.55
C GLY A 708 21.53 -7.94 9.98
N LEU A 709 22.18 -7.05 10.74
CA LEU A 709 23.42 -6.38 10.35
C LEU A 709 24.59 -7.39 10.22
N THR A 710 25.32 -7.33 9.11
CA THR A 710 26.55 -8.13 8.97
C THR A 710 27.64 -7.65 9.94
N LYS A 711 28.66 -8.48 10.18
CA LYS A 711 29.81 -8.08 11.00
C LYS A 711 30.49 -6.80 10.48
N GLU A 712 30.55 -6.63 9.16
CA GLU A 712 31.09 -5.41 8.54
C GLU A 712 30.18 -4.20 8.67
N ASP A 713 28.86 -4.39 8.66
CA ASP A 713 27.91 -3.31 8.89
C ASP A 713 27.97 -2.84 10.36
N LEU A 714 28.07 -3.77 11.31
CA LEU A 714 28.25 -3.47 12.73
C LEU A 714 29.56 -2.72 13.01
N ASP A 715 30.68 -3.11 12.38
CA ASP A 715 31.94 -2.39 12.53
C ASP A 715 31.85 -0.96 11.96
N PHE A 716 31.17 -0.77 10.82
CA PHE A 716 30.92 0.57 10.29
C PHE A 716 29.99 1.39 11.19
N ILE A 717 28.89 0.79 11.69
CA ILE A 717 27.93 1.44 12.60
C ILE A 717 28.61 1.88 13.89
N ASN A 718 29.38 0.99 14.53
CA ASN A 718 30.14 1.31 15.73
C ASN A 718 31.15 2.43 15.48
N PHE A 719 31.76 2.48 14.29
CA PHE A 719 32.67 3.56 13.92
C PHE A 719 31.98 4.92 13.81
N ILE A 720 30.76 4.98 13.26
CA ILE A 720 30.04 6.25 13.06
C ILE A 720 29.16 6.66 14.26
N LYS A 721 28.87 5.75 15.20
CA LYS A 721 27.91 5.98 16.30
C LYS A 721 28.26 7.20 17.16
N ASP A 722 29.55 7.43 17.38
CA ASP A 722 30.07 8.53 18.20
C ASP A 722 30.73 9.64 17.36
N LYS A 723 30.53 9.64 16.03
CA LYS A 723 31.12 10.60 15.10
C LYS A 723 30.04 11.35 14.34
N ASN A 724 30.28 12.64 14.12
CA ASN A 724 29.35 13.49 13.38
C ASN A 724 29.84 13.71 11.94
N PHE A 725 29.37 12.88 11.01
CA PHE A 725 29.66 13.03 9.58
C PHE A 725 28.47 13.68 8.86
N ASN A 726 28.75 14.70 8.04
CA ASN A 726 27.72 15.40 7.27
C ASN A 726 27.30 14.60 6.04
N THR A 727 28.23 13.85 5.45
CA THR A 727 28.01 13.05 4.23
C THR A 727 28.51 11.62 4.37
N ILE A 728 27.99 10.71 3.54
CA ILE A 728 28.51 9.33 3.48
C ILE A 728 29.93 9.27 2.91
N ILE A 729 30.32 10.24 2.09
CA ILE A 729 31.65 10.33 1.50
C ILE A 729 32.70 10.61 2.58
N GLU A 730 32.42 11.57 3.47
CA GLU A 730 33.26 11.86 4.64
C GLU A 730 33.39 10.62 5.55
N ALA A 731 32.27 10.00 5.89
CA ALA A 731 32.24 8.80 6.71
C ALA A 731 33.03 7.65 6.08
N ARG A 732 32.93 7.49 4.74
CA ARG A 732 33.68 6.49 3.99
C ARG A 732 35.18 6.73 4.06
N LYS A 733 35.65 7.95 3.76
CA LYS A 733 37.09 8.28 3.76
C LYS A 733 37.69 7.96 5.13
N ALA A 734 37.08 8.47 6.19
CA ALA A 734 37.53 8.25 7.56
C ALA A 734 37.47 6.77 7.99
N TYR A 735 36.46 6.01 7.54
CA TYR A 735 36.33 4.58 7.85
C TYR A 735 37.37 3.72 7.13
N LEU A 736 37.71 4.07 5.87
CA LEU A 736 38.71 3.37 5.10
C LEU A 736 40.14 3.70 5.57
N GLU A 737 40.41 4.92 6.02
CA GLU A 737 41.70 5.30 6.63
C GLU A 737 41.99 4.60 7.96
N ARG A 738 40.93 4.15 8.66
CA ARG A 738 41.06 3.35 9.89
C ARG A 738 41.51 1.90 9.62
N LYS A 739 41.15 1.35 8.45
CA LYS A 739 41.42 -0.04 8.07
C LYS A 739 42.77 -0.15 7.38
#